data_AF-A0A946TK92-F1
#
_entry.id   AF-A0A946TK92-F1
#
_cell.length_a   1.000
_cell.length_b   1.000
_cell.length_c   1.000
_cell.angle_alpha   90.00
_cell.angle_beta   90.00
_cell.angle_gamma   90.00
#
_symmetry.space_group_name_H-M   'P 1'
#
loop_
_entity.id
_entity.type
_entity.pdbx_description
1 polymer ?
#
loop_
_entity_poly.entity_id
_entity_poly.type
_entity_poly.pdbx_seq_one_letter_code
_entity_poly.pdbx_strand_id
1 'polypeptide(L)'
;PEYIKTFGVIAGQNNFTNLKICKDTNGEGCINWDFLNISYIDLSDENLALEGDFVSLNTSDAGAIQLNKSANITINTSSCDSLAYYNASSFPENRTEILTTGTTFTPSYSTCSNNLATFSVDHFSGYAVNYTITESSCDVYCGSCGECDIAVDTPNRVVCLNQNITNTTNTCIDFEADNVTLDGQDYSIIGGPASGGTQALSQTNITVQNCIYYNQGHDFAFVNDSELSDNIFYGARIIVGGINLVIYNNTFENHDEAVITTPSGSNNITISNNHINNITLFGGIVAYDSENVYVYDNFICNINGYGVYIDSNYTEVSRNEFCNLTYAVFTNDDPYHMEVNNNSIYNTSWSSIVLNQAHNVTLDNNVVDLSSDSGMLLGNSDNITASNNNISRADNSGVFSYYSSDVTITNNWISNATLQMSAGVYVRSGQNINVSSNVVNQSPIALYTMIVQHNDNTTTIDNNSLSMSKIGLVSANSSIFVGDNNITNNEIGFFNWELSPNAVLPTINTSQIENNTAAKAMYAWEANILTRNASSGLPMAANVTINDIYGDPNAMDMNLDSMDWLLTNASGEHNPGNQFVDDFIVTKNITYNNDTTYTLTPLTFTATNSTNGYTGTEIITIPNDLNDTMTVIVDMSPESVDNYTINVTIDGEYSTVFNQTAQPYEVTFHAENNGLPLVNETLFVIELNGNNLFVPVTVNNSLNRALSYANTDENGNITFIITPTHYPTIPDYELYALLNVDGDVVANATFSITNNASLSFTDKPITPSSLSDNIKVVVNSLVSLADSLFYWTSTIEKANFIEVSAYTNSSISVSGTLQTGAPNVITVYLNESNGTAVNGTLDVHESSGYLMFNPSNNPETLTNKSRRHTVDANTAQQFIIVPTEYAGISTDITLSVYNSTEDTVAQTTLSINTTLVEQGDIPGNAQTYINDTLKTRVNSIVSVADHLFAALN
;
A
#
# COMPACT_ATOMS: atom_id res chain seq x y z
N PRO A 1 -5.42 -27.73 20.32
CA PRO A 1 -6.54 -26.81 20.00
C PRO A 1 -6.06 -25.82 18.94
N GLU A 2 -6.44 -26.04 17.68
CA GLU A 2 -6.15 -25.13 16.58
C GLU A 2 -7.13 -23.95 16.68
N TYR A 3 -6.61 -22.75 16.93
CA TYR A 3 -7.39 -21.52 16.93
C TYR A 3 -7.42 -21.01 15.49
N ILE A 4 -8.54 -21.19 14.81
CA ILE A 4 -8.72 -20.71 13.43
C ILE A 4 -9.18 -19.26 13.52
N LYS A 5 -8.29 -18.32 13.22
CA LYS A 5 -8.67 -16.94 12.88
C LYS A 5 -9.35 -16.98 11.51
N THR A 6 -10.39 -16.18 11.30
CA THR A 6 -11.55 -16.36 10.38
C THR A 6 -11.30 -16.42 8.86
N PHE A 7 -10.19 -17.01 8.39
CA PHE A 7 -10.06 -17.47 7.00
C PHE A 7 -9.33 -18.82 6.98
N GLY A 8 -10.03 -19.90 6.59
CA GLY A 8 -9.40 -21.21 6.48
C GLY A 8 -10.31 -22.29 5.89
N VAL A 9 -9.94 -22.81 4.72
CA VAL A 9 -10.55 -24.01 4.15
C VAL A 9 -9.94 -25.25 4.81
N ILE A 10 -10.72 -25.98 5.61
CA ILE A 10 -10.25 -27.23 6.21
C ILE A 10 -10.46 -28.40 5.25
N ALA A 11 -9.45 -28.73 4.44
CA ALA A 11 -9.52 -29.87 3.52
C ALA A 11 -9.11 -31.20 4.20
N GLY A 12 -10.04 -32.14 4.32
CA GLY A 12 -9.71 -33.58 4.40
C GLY A 12 -9.84 -34.29 5.75
N GLN A 13 -10.31 -33.63 6.83
CA GLN A 13 -10.71 -34.32 8.06
C GLN A 13 -12.22 -34.12 8.31
N ASN A 14 -12.99 -35.21 8.24
CA ASN A 14 -14.46 -35.14 8.36
C ASN A 14 -14.97 -35.35 9.78
N ASN A 15 -14.11 -35.49 10.79
CA ASN A 15 -14.54 -35.74 12.16
C ASN A 15 -13.60 -35.01 13.13
N PHE A 16 -14.11 -33.97 13.77
CA PHE A 16 -13.44 -33.23 14.82
C PHE A 16 -14.00 -33.66 16.18
N THR A 17 -13.10 -33.79 17.15
CA THR A 17 -13.45 -33.95 18.57
C THR A 17 -12.96 -32.71 19.31
N ASN A 18 -13.85 -32.03 20.04
CA ASN A 18 -13.57 -30.76 20.72
C ASN A 18 -13.07 -29.66 19.76
N LEU A 19 -13.78 -29.47 18.64
CA LEU A 19 -13.50 -28.32 17.77
C LEU A 19 -13.89 -27.06 18.54
N LYS A 20 -12.94 -26.17 18.75
CA LYS A 20 -13.15 -24.89 19.43
C LYS A 20 -12.79 -23.76 18.47
N ILE A 21 -13.76 -22.90 18.16
CA ILE A 21 -13.57 -21.67 17.39
C ILE A 21 -13.89 -20.52 18.32
N CYS A 22 -13.00 -19.53 18.41
CA CYS A 22 -13.10 -18.43 19.36
C CYS A 22 -12.73 -17.11 18.70
N LYS A 23 -13.23 -16.01 19.25
CA LYS A 23 -12.72 -14.67 18.92
C LYS A 23 -11.21 -14.60 19.17
N ASP A 24 -10.77 -15.10 20.33
CA ASP A 24 -9.40 -14.97 20.80
C ASP A 24 -8.90 -16.22 21.56
N THR A 25 -7.70 -16.09 22.16
CA THR A 25 -7.08 -17.14 22.97
C THR A 25 -7.58 -17.18 24.42
N ASN A 26 -8.25 -16.12 24.90
CA ASN A 26 -8.77 -15.99 26.27
C ASN A 26 -9.96 -16.93 26.51
N GLY A 27 -10.60 -17.39 25.45
CA GLY A 27 -11.77 -18.26 25.56
C GLY A 27 -13.08 -17.50 25.55
N GLU A 28 -13.07 -16.23 25.15
CA GLU A 28 -14.24 -15.38 24.96
C GLU A 28 -14.78 -15.53 23.53
N GLY A 29 -16.08 -15.28 23.35
CA GLY A 29 -16.72 -15.46 22.05
C GLY A 29 -16.47 -16.84 21.44
N CYS A 30 -16.50 -17.89 22.26
CA CYS A 30 -16.12 -19.23 21.84
C CYS A 30 -17.32 -20.12 21.57
N ILE A 31 -17.17 -20.95 20.54
CA ILE A 31 -18.02 -22.08 20.24
C ILE A 31 -17.18 -23.36 20.32
N ASN A 32 -17.61 -24.31 21.16
CA ASN A 32 -16.98 -25.62 21.30
C ASN A 32 -17.95 -26.76 20.93
N TRP A 33 -17.63 -27.50 19.87
CA TRP A 33 -18.33 -28.72 19.49
C TRP A 33 -17.56 -29.94 20.01
N ASP A 34 -18.15 -30.68 20.96
CA ASP A 34 -17.57 -31.91 21.52
C ASP A 34 -17.28 -32.95 20.41
N PHE A 35 -18.19 -33.04 19.44
CA PHE A 35 -18.02 -33.84 18.22
C PHE A 35 -18.69 -33.15 17.05
N LEU A 36 -17.96 -33.02 15.94
CA LEU A 36 -18.46 -32.38 14.74
C LEU A 36 -17.99 -33.14 13.50
N ASN A 37 -18.94 -33.50 12.63
CA ASN A 37 -18.64 -34.11 11.33
C ASN A 37 -19.03 -33.14 10.22
N ILE A 38 -18.04 -32.59 9.54
CA ILE A 38 -18.17 -31.62 8.45
C ILE A 38 -17.41 -32.13 7.23
N SER A 39 -17.97 -31.93 6.04
CA SER A 39 -17.31 -32.25 4.77
C SER A 39 -16.55 -31.08 4.16
N TYR A 40 -16.95 -29.86 4.53
CA TYR A 40 -16.40 -28.60 4.04
C TYR A 40 -16.81 -27.50 5.02
N ILE A 41 -15.96 -26.52 5.22
CA ILE A 41 -16.24 -25.33 6.00
C ILE A 41 -15.53 -24.15 5.38
N ASP A 42 -16.26 -23.05 5.30
CA ASP A 42 -15.81 -21.77 4.79
C ASP A 42 -16.38 -20.72 5.72
N LEU A 43 -15.54 -20.18 6.59
CA LEU A 43 -15.95 -19.19 7.57
C LEU A 43 -15.37 -17.85 7.17
N SER A 44 -16.20 -16.83 7.24
CA SER A 44 -15.87 -15.43 7.04
C SER A 44 -16.75 -14.58 7.97
N ASP A 45 -16.49 -13.28 8.01
CA ASP A 45 -17.30 -12.34 8.81
C ASP A 45 -18.75 -12.23 8.28
N GLU A 46 -19.06 -12.74 7.08
CA GLU A 46 -20.42 -12.80 6.52
C GLU A 46 -21.26 -13.97 7.07
N ASN A 47 -20.62 -14.97 7.66
CA ASN A 47 -21.31 -16.17 8.14
C ASN A 47 -20.96 -16.62 9.56
N LEU A 48 -19.98 -15.98 10.20
CA LEU A 48 -19.62 -16.18 11.59
C LEU A 48 -19.18 -14.85 12.21
N ALA A 49 -19.91 -14.39 13.23
CA ALA A 49 -19.50 -13.26 14.06
C ALA A 49 -19.21 -13.77 15.47
N LEU A 50 -17.98 -13.58 15.94
CA LEU A 50 -17.54 -13.97 17.28
C LEU A 50 -17.07 -12.73 18.02
N GLU A 51 -17.82 -12.33 19.05
CA GLU A 51 -17.46 -11.24 19.91
C GLU A 51 -17.34 -11.70 21.37
N GLY A 52 -16.71 -10.89 22.21
CA GLY A 52 -16.52 -11.25 23.62
C GLY A 52 -17.84 -11.57 24.30
N ASP A 53 -18.89 -10.81 24.00
CA ASP A 53 -20.19 -10.79 24.67
C ASP A 53 -21.35 -11.41 23.85
N PHE A 54 -21.10 -11.84 22.61
CA PHE A 54 -22.06 -12.61 21.81
C PHE A 54 -21.37 -13.50 20.75
N VAL A 55 -22.09 -14.49 20.24
CA VAL A 55 -21.67 -15.26 19.05
C VAL A 55 -22.84 -15.39 18.09
N SER A 56 -22.58 -15.40 16.79
CA SER A 56 -23.60 -15.51 15.75
C SER A 56 -23.09 -16.34 14.58
N LEU A 57 -23.93 -17.24 14.08
CA LEU A 57 -23.61 -18.08 12.93
C LEU A 57 -24.75 -18.04 11.91
N ASN A 58 -24.43 -17.69 10.67
CA ASN A 58 -25.37 -17.63 9.56
C ASN A 58 -25.67 -19.05 9.04
N THR A 59 -26.63 -19.72 9.68
CA THR A 59 -27.00 -21.10 9.28
C THR A 59 -27.73 -21.19 7.93
N SER A 60 -28.01 -20.06 7.28
CA SER A 60 -28.53 -20.03 5.91
C SER A 60 -27.41 -20.11 4.85
N ASP A 61 -26.17 -19.82 5.24
CA ASP A 61 -25.01 -19.89 4.37
C ASP A 61 -24.54 -21.35 4.18
N ALA A 62 -24.19 -21.71 2.95
CA ALA A 62 -23.82 -23.09 2.61
C ALA A 62 -22.47 -23.53 3.20
N GLY A 63 -21.55 -22.59 3.45
CA GLY A 63 -20.26 -22.80 4.10
C GLY A 63 -20.39 -23.03 5.61
N ALA A 64 -21.38 -22.40 6.25
CA ALA A 64 -21.59 -22.47 7.70
C ALA A 64 -22.68 -23.47 8.15
N ILE A 65 -23.63 -23.87 7.30
CA ILE A 65 -24.80 -24.69 7.72
C ILE A 65 -24.45 -26.01 8.41
N GLN A 66 -23.29 -26.59 8.11
CA GLN A 66 -22.86 -27.86 8.73
C GLN A 66 -22.47 -27.70 10.21
N LEU A 67 -22.13 -26.48 10.64
CA LEU A 67 -21.90 -26.11 12.04
C LEU A 67 -23.19 -26.00 12.86
N ASN A 68 -24.37 -26.03 12.21
CA ASN A 68 -25.67 -25.99 12.87
C ASN A 68 -25.97 -27.29 13.64
N LYS A 69 -25.27 -27.46 14.76
CA LYS A 69 -25.26 -28.62 15.67
C LYS A 69 -25.24 -28.13 17.11
N SER A 70 -25.45 -29.05 18.05
CA SER A 70 -25.28 -28.76 19.46
C SER A 70 -23.82 -28.41 19.77
N ALA A 71 -23.61 -27.39 20.59
CA ALA A 71 -22.30 -26.94 21.03
C ALA A 71 -22.38 -26.23 22.37
N ASN A 72 -21.22 -25.91 22.90
CA ASN A 72 -21.03 -25.18 24.13
C ASN A 72 -20.50 -23.79 23.78
N ILE A 73 -21.25 -22.76 24.12
CA ILE A 73 -20.88 -21.36 23.89
C ILE A 73 -20.25 -20.82 25.16
N THR A 74 -19.17 -20.05 25.05
CA THR A 74 -18.59 -19.27 26.16
C THR A 74 -18.49 -17.81 25.75
N ILE A 75 -19.17 -16.95 26.48
CA ILE A 75 -19.14 -15.49 26.27
C ILE A 75 -18.90 -14.78 27.59
N ASN A 76 -18.27 -13.61 27.49
CA ASN A 76 -18.05 -12.69 28.57
C ASN A 76 -19.38 -12.05 29.00
N THR A 77 -19.60 -12.07 30.30
CA THR A 77 -20.73 -11.51 31.02
C THR A 77 -20.13 -10.70 32.15
N SER A 78 -20.30 -9.37 32.16
CA SER A 78 -19.64 -8.51 33.16
C SER A 78 -19.98 -8.87 34.62
N SER A 79 -20.99 -9.72 34.84
CA SER A 79 -21.23 -10.43 36.10
C SER A 79 -21.72 -11.85 35.84
N CYS A 80 -21.43 -12.77 36.77
CA CYS A 80 -22.00 -14.12 36.80
C CYS A 80 -23.37 -14.22 37.51
N ASP A 81 -23.93 -13.09 37.95
CA ASP A 81 -25.21 -13.05 38.63
C ASP A 81 -26.38 -12.84 37.65
N SER A 82 -27.52 -13.47 37.96
CA SER A 82 -28.80 -13.23 37.26
C SER A 82 -28.73 -13.31 35.73
N LEU A 83 -28.01 -14.31 35.21
CA LEU A 83 -27.84 -14.53 33.77
C LEU A 83 -29.16 -14.96 33.11
N ALA A 84 -29.54 -14.27 32.06
CA ALA A 84 -30.62 -14.61 31.14
C ALA A 84 -30.04 -14.80 29.72
N TYR A 85 -30.29 -15.96 29.13
CA TYR A 85 -29.73 -16.35 27.83
C TYR A 85 -30.72 -16.01 26.72
N TYR A 86 -30.24 -15.36 25.66
CA TYR A 86 -31.05 -14.93 24.53
C TYR A 86 -30.59 -15.65 23.26
N ASN A 87 -31.57 -15.99 22.43
CA ASN A 87 -31.36 -16.52 21.08
C ASN A 87 -32.14 -15.65 20.08
N ALA A 88 -31.46 -15.15 19.06
CA ALA A 88 -32.07 -14.52 17.90
C ALA A 88 -31.83 -15.37 16.65
N SER A 89 -32.88 -15.53 15.83
CA SER A 89 -32.79 -16.22 14.53
C SER A 89 -32.04 -15.39 13.49
N SER A 90 -31.65 -16.01 12.38
CA SER A 90 -30.86 -15.39 11.30
C SER A 90 -29.39 -15.20 11.71
N PHE A 91 -28.75 -14.12 11.24
CA PHE A 91 -27.37 -13.75 11.52
C PHE A 91 -27.32 -12.34 12.11
N PRO A 92 -27.71 -12.16 13.38
CA PRO A 92 -27.56 -10.87 14.04
C PRO A 92 -26.08 -10.52 14.20
N GLU A 93 -25.74 -9.26 13.98
CA GLU A 93 -24.34 -8.80 13.89
C GLU A 93 -23.83 -8.19 15.20
N ASN A 94 -24.69 -8.04 16.22
CA ASN A 94 -24.28 -7.51 17.52
C ASN A 94 -25.15 -8.02 18.69
N ARG A 95 -24.60 -7.90 19.91
CA ARG A 95 -25.30 -8.24 21.17
C ARG A 95 -26.64 -7.53 21.30
N THR A 96 -26.70 -6.23 21.01
CA THR A 96 -27.93 -5.42 21.15
C THR A 96 -29.06 -5.97 20.27
N GLU A 97 -28.77 -6.36 19.04
CA GLU A 97 -29.73 -7.00 18.14
C GLU A 97 -30.26 -8.30 18.73
N ILE A 98 -29.38 -9.16 19.28
CA ILE A 98 -29.79 -10.42 19.91
C ILE A 98 -30.67 -10.17 21.14
N LEU A 99 -30.34 -9.18 21.97
CA LEU A 99 -31.11 -8.85 23.16
C LEU A 99 -32.48 -8.23 22.84
N THR A 100 -32.58 -7.48 21.75
CA THR A 100 -33.80 -6.76 21.36
C THR A 100 -34.74 -7.59 20.49
N THR A 101 -34.21 -8.37 19.55
CA THR A 101 -34.99 -9.18 18.60
C THR A 101 -35.13 -10.65 19.05
N GLY A 102 -34.23 -11.11 19.91
CA GLY A 102 -34.18 -12.48 20.37
C GLY A 102 -35.24 -12.83 21.40
N THR A 103 -35.31 -14.12 21.69
CA THR A 103 -36.16 -14.69 22.74
C THR A 103 -35.30 -15.31 23.82
N THR A 104 -35.77 -15.24 25.06
CA THR A 104 -35.09 -15.90 26.17
C THR A 104 -35.23 -17.41 26.05
N PHE A 105 -34.15 -18.13 26.36
CA PHE A 105 -34.16 -19.59 26.43
C PHE A 105 -33.42 -20.07 27.69
N THR A 106 -33.60 -21.34 28.02
CA THR A 106 -32.92 -21.98 29.15
C THR A 106 -31.99 -23.06 28.59
N PRO A 107 -30.65 -22.89 28.71
CA PRO A 107 -29.73 -23.89 28.22
C PRO A 107 -29.84 -25.18 29.06
N SER A 108 -29.54 -26.33 28.46
CA SER A 108 -29.57 -27.62 29.16
C SER A 108 -28.58 -27.68 30.33
N TYR A 109 -27.49 -26.93 30.22
CA TYR A 109 -26.61 -26.58 31.32
C TYR A 109 -26.04 -25.16 31.13
N SER A 110 -25.70 -24.51 32.23
CA SER A 110 -24.83 -23.34 32.21
C SER A 110 -23.94 -23.28 33.44
N THR A 111 -22.78 -22.67 33.29
CA THR A 111 -21.82 -22.37 34.35
C THR A 111 -21.29 -20.96 34.11
N CYS A 112 -21.00 -20.21 35.17
CA CYS A 112 -20.29 -18.95 35.04
C CYS A 112 -19.15 -18.89 36.06
N SER A 113 -17.97 -18.51 35.58
CA SER A 113 -16.76 -18.34 36.39
C SER A 113 -15.91 -17.25 35.75
N ASN A 114 -15.37 -16.34 36.55
CA ASN A 114 -14.54 -15.22 36.07
C ASN A 114 -15.23 -14.42 34.95
N ASN A 115 -16.51 -14.10 35.13
CA ASN A 115 -17.30 -13.37 34.13
C ASN A 115 -17.43 -14.10 32.79
N LEU A 116 -17.12 -15.38 32.69
CA LEU A 116 -17.34 -16.18 31.48
C LEU A 116 -18.51 -17.13 31.70
N ALA A 117 -19.61 -16.87 31.00
CA ALA A 117 -20.77 -17.75 30.97
C ALA A 117 -20.59 -18.81 29.88
N THR A 118 -20.43 -20.07 30.29
CA THR A 118 -20.43 -21.23 29.39
C THR A 118 -21.79 -21.93 29.44
N PHE A 119 -22.44 -22.14 28.30
CA PHE A 119 -23.76 -22.76 28.22
C PHE A 119 -23.96 -23.61 26.96
N SER A 120 -24.81 -24.62 27.03
CA SER A 120 -25.15 -25.47 25.89
C SER A 120 -26.20 -24.83 24.98
N VAL A 121 -26.07 -25.08 23.67
CA VAL A 121 -27.10 -24.82 22.67
C VAL A 121 -27.38 -26.08 21.84
N ASP A 122 -28.61 -26.23 21.34
CA ASP A 122 -29.02 -27.40 20.55
C ASP A 122 -28.79 -27.23 19.04
N HIS A 123 -28.76 -25.98 18.57
CA HIS A 123 -28.62 -25.56 17.18
C HIS A 123 -28.01 -24.16 17.14
N PHE A 124 -27.52 -23.70 15.98
CA PHE A 124 -26.89 -22.39 15.85
C PHE A 124 -27.81 -21.30 15.30
N SER A 125 -27.59 -20.10 15.82
CA SER A 125 -28.13 -18.80 15.42
C SER A 125 -27.29 -17.73 16.15
N GLY A 126 -27.83 -16.54 16.44
CA GLY A 126 -27.22 -15.57 17.35
C GLY A 126 -27.52 -15.85 18.82
N TYR A 127 -26.50 -15.79 19.68
CA TYR A 127 -26.57 -16.00 21.12
C TYR A 127 -25.85 -14.91 21.90
N ALA A 128 -26.54 -14.38 22.92
CA ALA A 128 -25.99 -13.43 23.86
C ALA A 128 -26.52 -13.72 25.26
N VAL A 129 -25.83 -13.20 26.28
CA VAL A 129 -26.31 -13.25 27.65
C VAL A 129 -26.60 -11.84 28.12
N ASN A 130 -27.84 -11.65 28.56
CA ASN A 130 -28.19 -10.51 29.38
C ASN A 130 -27.88 -10.89 30.82
N TYR A 131 -26.96 -10.19 31.44
CA TYR A 131 -26.77 -10.27 32.87
C TYR A 131 -27.48 -9.06 33.44
N THR A 132 -28.31 -9.29 34.45
CA THR A 132 -28.65 -8.15 35.30
C THR A 132 -27.39 -7.96 36.11
N ILE A 133 -26.63 -6.88 35.87
CA ILE A 133 -25.74 -6.38 36.92
C ILE A 133 -26.71 -6.18 38.08
N THR A 134 -26.71 -7.08 39.06
CA THR A 134 -27.38 -6.84 40.34
C THR A 134 -26.85 -5.50 40.74
N GLU A 135 -27.69 -4.46 40.59
CA GLU A 135 -27.31 -3.05 40.46
C GLU A 135 -25.93 -2.86 41.07
N SER A 136 -24.92 -2.57 40.26
CA SER A 136 -23.72 -1.92 40.79
C SER A 136 -24.27 -0.92 41.78
N SER A 137 -24.01 -1.08 43.08
CA SER A 137 -24.85 -0.44 44.08
C SER A 137 -24.63 1.05 43.96
N CYS A 138 -25.39 1.69 43.08
CA CYS A 138 -25.20 3.05 42.68
C CYS A 138 -25.56 3.82 43.92
N ASP A 139 -24.55 4.38 44.57
CA ASP A 139 -24.78 5.19 45.75
C ASP A 139 -25.58 6.44 45.34
N VAL A 140 -25.36 6.90 44.10
CA VAL A 140 -26.07 8.01 43.45
C VAL A 140 -26.28 7.76 41.97
N TYR A 141 -27.44 8.19 41.49
CA TYR A 141 -27.67 8.43 40.08
C TYR A 141 -27.61 9.93 39.77
N CYS A 142 -26.98 10.29 38.65
CA CYS A 142 -26.95 11.65 38.15
C CYS A 142 -27.46 11.69 36.70
N GLY A 143 -28.15 12.78 36.34
CA GLY A 143 -28.72 12.97 35.00
C GLY A 143 -28.18 14.20 34.28
N SER A 144 -27.20 14.91 34.83
CA SER A 144 -26.56 16.03 34.15
C SER A 144 -25.11 16.15 34.59
N CYS A 145 -24.27 16.78 33.76
CA CYS A 145 -22.87 17.00 34.07
C CYS A 145 -22.68 17.61 35.48
N GLY A 146 -23.39 18.69 35.82
CA GLY A 146 -23.28 19.30 37.15
C GLY A 146 -23.80 18.44 38.31
N GLU A 147 -24.75 17.52 38.08
CA GLU A 147 -25.16 16.55 39.11
C GLU A 147 -24.10 15.45 39.29
N CYS A 148 -23.49 15.01 38.19
CA CYS A 148 -22.46 13.98 38.20
C CYS A 148 -21.17 14.48 38.82
N ASP A 149 -20.73 15.69 38.45
CA ASP A 149 -19.60 16.44 39.01
C ASP A 149 -19.67 16.48 40.55
N ILE A 150 -20.77 17.02 41.10
CA ILE A 150 -21.01 17.06 42.56
C ILE A 150 -21.04 15.64 43.18
N ALA A 151 -21.53 14.65 42.45
CA ALA A 151 -21.65 13.29 42.97
C ALA A 151 -20.28 12.60 43.06
N VAL A 152 -19.41 12.79 42.07
CA VAL A 152 -18.05 12.22 42.04
C VAL A 152 -17.11 12.92 43.01
N ASP A 153 -17.38 14.16 43.41
CA ASP A 153 -16.61 14.88 44.45
C ASP A 153 -16.82 14.35 45.87
N THR A 154 -17.62 13.29 46.04
CA THR A 154 -17.81 12.64 47.33
C THR A 154 -17.11 11.28 47.35
N PRO A 155 -16.10 11.07 48.23
CA PRO A 155 -15.27 9.87 48.21
C PRO A 155 -16.02 8.61 48.62
N ASN A 156 -15.51 7.44 48.21
CA ASN A 156 -16.06 6.10 48.48
C ASN A 156 -17.47 5.92 47.91
N ARG A 157 -17.66 6.23 46.62
CA ARG A 157 -18.96 6.15 45.97
C ARG A 157 -18.92 5.54 44.58
N VAL A 158 -20.01 4.87 44.25
CA VAL A 158 -20.37 4.50 42.88
C VAL A 158 -21.42 5.50 42.37
N VAL A 159 -21.04 6.30 41.38
CA VAL A 159 -21.91 7.27 40.69
C VAL A 159 -22.32 6.69 39.36
N CYS A 160 -23.63 6.62 39.11
CA CYS A 160 -24.16 6.04 37.88
C CYS A 160 -24.90 7.08 37.05
N LEU A 161 -24.72 7.02 35.73
CA LEU A 161 -25.59 7.76 34.82
C LEU A 161 -26.97 7.09 34.74
N ASN A 162 -28.01 7.91 34.61
CA ASN A 162 -29.37 7.42 34.31
C ASN A 162 -29.92 7.97 32.98
N GLN A 163 -29.11 8.75 32.25
CA GLN A 163 -29.37 9.26 30.92
C GLN A 163 -28.08 9.79 30.30
N ASN A 164 -28.09 10.02 28.99
CA ASN A 164 -27.02 10.72 28.30
C ASN A 164 -26.86 12.14 28.86
N ILE A 165 -25.63 12.57 29.08
CA ILE A 165 -25.30 13.90 29.60
C ILE A 165 -24.46 14.69 28.60
N THR A 166 -24.67 16.00 28.54
CA THR A 166 -23.97 16.88 27.62
C THR A 166 -23.61 18.20 28.29
N ASN A 167 -22.34 18.62 28.18
CA ASN A 167 -21.85 19.96 28.50
C ASN A 167 -21.24 20.54 27.23
N THR A 168 -21.51 21.80 26.89
CA THR A 168 -20.98 22.42 25.66
C THR A 168 -19.84 23.40 25.92
N THR A 169 -19.48 23.62 27.19
CA THR A 169 -18.60 24.74 27.57
C THR A 169 -17.36 24.31 28.35
N ASN A 170 -17.50 23.37 29.28
CA ASN A 170 -16.44 22.94 30.19
C ASN A 170 -16.40 21.40 30.26
N THR A 171 -15.45 20.85 31.03
CA THR A 171 -15.40 19.45 31.42
C THR A 171 -16.75 19.03 31.98
N CYS A 172 -17.26 17.86 31.60
CA CYS A 172 -18.56 17.41 32.08
C CYS A 172 -18.48 16.85 33.50
N ILE A 173 -17.41 16.11 33.82
CA ILE A 173 -17.18 15.51 35.13
C ILE A 173 -15.72 15.72 35.54
N ASP A 174 -15.48 16.46 36.63
CA ASP A 174 -14.20 16.59 37.30
C ASP A 174 -14.24 15.81 38.62
N PHE A 175 -13.27 14.92 38.84
CA PHE A 175 -13.18 14.19 40.11
C PHE A 175 -12.35 15.02 41.10
N GLU A 176 -12.95 15.53 42.17
CA GLU A 176 -12.19 16.15 43.28
C GLU A 176 -11.94 15.18 44.46
N ALA A 177 -12.43 13.94 44.40
CA ALA A 177 -12.35 12.97 45.51
C ALA A 177 -11.77 11.59 45.14
N ASP A 178 -11.16 10.93 46.12
CA ASP A 178 -10.60 9.57 46.00
C ASP A 178 -11.66 8.45 46.17
N ASN A 179 -11.34 7.25 45.67
CA ASN A 179 -12.16 6.04 45.81
C ASN A 179 -13.55 6.20 45.17
N VAL A 180 -13.59 6.65 43.92
CA VAL A 180 -14.83 6.93 43.20
C VAL A 180 -14.89 6.09 41.94
N THR A 181 -16.05 5.47 41.73
CA THR A 181 -16.38 4.77 40.48
C THR A 181 -17.45 5.57 39.74
N LEU A 182 -17.17 5.96 38.51
CA LEU A 182 -18.17 6.44 37.55
C LEU A 182 -18.57 5.28 36.64
N ASP A 183 -19.85 4.92 36.69
CA ASP A 183 -20.45 3.90 35.82
C ASP A 183 -21.42 4.56 34.85
N GLY A 184 -21.08 4.54 33.57
CA GLY A 184 -21.87 5.15 32.52
C GLY A 184 -23.18 4.42 32.24
N GLN A 185 -23.33 3.15 32.64
CA GLN A 185 -24.49 2.32 32.31
C GLN A 185 -24.83 2.35 30.80
N ASP A 186 -23.80 2.39 29.96
CA ASP A 186 -23.85 2.55 28.50
C ASP A 186 -24.49 3.88 28.02
N TYR A 187 -24.67 4.86 28.91
CA TYR A 187 -25.06 6.22 28.54
C TYR A 187 -23.85 7.04 28.07
N SER A 188 -24.14 8.00 27.19
CA SER A 188 -23.10 8.85 26.62
C SER A 188 -22.75 10.06 27.50
N ILE A 189 -21.46 10.36 27.53
CA ILE A 189 -20.89 11.58 28.12
C ILE A 189 -20.35 12.43 26.96
N ILE A 190 -20.97 13.59 26.76
CA ILE A 190 -20.57 14.54 25.73
C ILE A 190 -20.05 15.80 26.44
N GLY A 191 -18.73 15.98 26.48
CA GLY A 191 -18.07 17.20 26.95
C GLY A 191 -18.17 18.37 25.96
N GLY A 192 -17.61 19.52 26.36
CA GLY A 192 -17.42 20.67 25.49
C GLY A 192 -16.13 20.53 24.68
N PRO A 193 -16.03 21.17 23.49
CA PRO A 193 -14.89 21.01 22.58
C PRO A 193 -13.53 21.33 23.23
N ALA A 194 -13.48 22.22 24.22
CA ALA A 194 -12.24 22.74 24.80
C ALA A 194 -11.78 22.08 26.12
N SER A 195 -12.48 21.06 26.65
CA SER A 195 -12.29 20.71 28.08
C SER A 195 -12.57 19.25 28.46
N GLY A 196 -12.65 18.35 27.49
CA GLY A 196 -12.76 16.91 27.75
C GLY A 196 -14.11 16.46 28.32
N GLY A 197 -14.31 15.14 28.36
CA GLY A 197 -15.51 14.54 28.96
C GLY A 197 -15.37 14.40 30.47
N THR A 198 -14.27 13.80 30.89
CA THR A 198 -14.03 13.37 32.28
C THR A 198 -12.57 13.64 32.67
N GLN A 199 -12.31 14.22 33.84
CA GLN A 199 -10.94 14.48 34.30
C GLN A 199 -10.75 14.16 35.79
N ALA A 200 -9.56 13.70 36.18
CA ALA A 200 -9.17 13.46 37.57
C ALA A 200 -7.66 13.69 37.75
N LEU A 201 -7.21 14.87 38.15
CA LEU A 201 -5.78 15.24 38.03
C LEU A 201 -4.89 14.75 39.18
N SER A 202 -5.44 14.47 40.36
CA SER A 202 -4.64 14.14 41.56
C SER A 202 -5.26 13.08 42.47
N GLN A 203 -6.32 12.44 41.99
CA GLN A 203 -7.15 11.54 42.79
C GLN A 203 -6.65 10.10 42.68
N THR A 204 -6.96 9.31 43.69
CA THR A 204 -6.52 7.92 43.81
C THR A 204 -7.71 6.96 43.84
N ASN A 205 -7.51 5.74 43.35
CA ASN A 205 -8.55 4.71 43.28
C ASN A 205 -9.78 5.18 42.48
N ILE A 206 -9.55 5.69 41.26
CA ILE A 206 -10.61 6.12 40.34
C ILE A 206 -10.93 4.98 39.37
N THR A 207 -12.21 4.72 39.15
CA THR A 207 -12.69 3.78 38.13
C THR A 207 -13.68 4.45 37.22
N VAL A 208 -13.48 4.35 35.91
CA VAL A 208 -14.43 4.81 34.88
C VAL A 208 -14.80 3.62 34.01
N GLN A 209 -16.09 3.28 33.98
CA GLN A 209 -16.56 2.10 33.26
C GLN A 209 -17.91 2.26 32.58
N ASN A 210 -18.15 1.47 31.53
CA ASN A 210 -19.43 1.41 30.81
C ASN A 210 -19.90 2.79 30.30
N CYS A 211 -18.96 3.68 29.97
CA CYS A 211 -19.27 5.01 29.44
C CYS A 211 -19.09 5.03 27.91
N ILE A 212 -19.92 5.81 27.23
CA ILE A 212 -19.77 6.07 25.79
C ILE A 212 -19.36 7.54 25.57
N TYR A 213 -18.24 7.75 24.89
CA TYR A 213 -17.71 9.07 24.55
C TYR A 213 -17.80 9.30 23.04
N TYR A 214 -18.57 10.32 22.62
CA TYR A 214 -18.84 10.64 21.21
C TYR A 214 -18.49 12.08 20.84
N ASN A 215 -17.94 12.25 19.63
CA ASN A 215 -17.93 13.49 18.83
C ASN A 215 -17.64 14.77 19.62
N GLN A 216 -16.37 14.95 19.95
CA GLN A 216 -15.86 16.09 20.69
C GLN A 216 -14.89 16.86 19.79
N GLY A 217 -15.38 17.92 19.14
CA GLY A 217 -14.57 18.74 18.25
C GLY A 217 -13.37 19.41 18.94
N HIS A 218 -12.24 19.45 18.25
CA HIS A 218 -10.99 20.17 18.42
C HIS A 218 -10.62 20.90 19.72
N ASP A 219 -9.38 20.58 20.06
CA ASP A 219 -8.36 21.20 20.87
C ASP A 219 -7.82 22.55 20.38
N PHE A 220 -7.98 23.56 21.23
CA PHE A 220 -6.90 24.49 21.50
C PHE A 220 -7.11 25.01 22.93
N ALA A 221 -6.47 24.36 23.90
CA ALA A 221 -6.42 24.81 25.28
C ALA A 221 -4.97 24.96 25.74
N PHE A 222 -4.40 26.15 25.55
CA PHE A 222 -3.30 26.62 26.39
C PHE A 222 -3.89 27.03 27.73
N VAL A 223 -3.70 26.20 28.76
CA VAL A 223 -3.94 26.61 30.16
C VAL A 223 -2.62 26.58 30.90
N ASN A 224 -2.22 27.77 31.39
CA ASN A 224 -1.11 27.95 32.31
C ASN A 224 -1.43 27.25 33.63
N ASP A 225 -0.86 26.07 33.85
CA ASP A 225 -0.44 25.69 35.19
C ASP A 225 1.09 25.52 35.21
N SER A 226 1.74 26.02 36.25
CA SER A 226 3.18 26.33 36.25
C SER A 226 4.13 25.14 36.22
N GLU A 227 3.61 23.92 36.16
CA GLU A 227 4.39 22.66 36.00
C GLU A 227 3.93 21.80 34.81
N LEU A 228 2.79 22.12 34.15
CA LEU A 228 2.33 21.52 32.88
C LEU A 228 2.56 22.48 31.68
N SER A 229 3.48 23.43 31.85
CA SER A 229 3.73 24.53 30.91
C SER A 229 4.53 24.14 29.67
N ASP A 230 5.01 22.89 29.59
CA ASP A 230 5.61 22.35 28.39
C ASP A 230 4.56 21.50 27.66
N ASN A 231 4.09 22.06 26.54
CA ASN A 231 3.10 21.53 25.59
C ASN A 231 3.03 20.00 25.53
N ILE A 232 1.83 19.40 25.39
CA ILE A 232 1.49 18.50 24.24
C ILE A 232 0.09 17.82 24.36
N PHE A 233 -0.64 17.75 25.49
CA PHE A 233 -1.79 16.79 25.59
C PHE A 233 -3.13 17.30 26.16
N TYR A 234 -3.66 18.43 25.69
CA TYR A 234 -4.90 19.00 26.28
C TYR A 234 -6.23 18.50 25.67
N GLY A 235 -6.21 17.52 24.77
CA GLY A 235 -7.43 17.00 24.12
C GLY A 235 -7.92 15.65 24.58
N ALA A 236 -7.09 15.00 25.38
CA ALA A 236 -7.40 13.85 26.19
C ALA A 236 -8.80 13.96 26.82
N ARG A 237 -9.69 13.04 26.46
CA ARG A 237 -11.08 13.05 26.94
C ARG A 237 -11.23 12.46 28.33
N ILE A 238 -10.31 11.55 28.69
CA ILE A 238 -10.01 11.11 30.04
C ILE A 238 -8.57 11.53 30.37
N ILE A 239 -8.40 12.60 31.15
CA ILE A 239 -7.11 12.98 31.75
C ILE A 239 -7.14 12.51 33.19
N VAL A 240 -6.34 11.51 33.54
CA VAL A 240 -6.31 11.05 34.93
C VAL A 240 -4.89 10.97 35.47
N GLY A 241 -4.54 11.99 36.26
CA GLY A 241 -3.41 12.01 37.15
C GLY A 241 -3.77 11.30 38.46
N GLY A 242 -3.10 10.20 38.79
CA GLY A 242 -3.52 9.44 39.96
C GLY A 242 -2.77 8.13 40.22
N ILE A 243 -3.01 7.57 41.40
CA ILE A 243 -2.56 6.23 41.80
C ILE A 243 -3.77 5.29 41.77
N ASN A 244 -3.64 4.13 41.13
CA ASN A 244 -4.70 3.11 40.99
C ASN A 244 -5.88 3.59 40.13
N LEU A 245 -5.64 3.80 38.84
CA LEU A 245 -6.66 4.15 37.86
C LEU A 245 -7.15 2.90 37.11
N VAL A 246 -8.46 2.78 36.94
CA VAL A 246 -9.08 1.73 36.10
C VAL A 246 -10.01 2.37 35.07
N ILE A 247 -9.73 2.17 33.79
CA ILE A 247 -10.59 2.56 32.66
C ILE A 247 -11.00 1.27 31.94
N TYR A 248 -12.26 0.88 32.11
CA TYR A 248 -12.72 -0.44 31.73
C TYR A 248 -14.04 -0.42 30.95
N ASN A 249 -14.14 -1.15 29.84
CA ASN A 249 -15.40 -1.33 29.11
C ASN A 249 -16.04 -0.01 28.67
N ASN A 250 -15.25 0.92 28.13
CA ASN A 250 -15.75 2.18 27.58
C ASN A 250 -15.65 2.19 26.05
N THR A 251 -16.51 2.97 25.41
CA THR A 251 -16.49 3.20 23.97
C THR A 251 -16.09 4.63 23.67
N PHE A 252 -15.11 4.83 22.80
CA PHE A 252 -14.64 6.14 22.34
C PHE A 252 -14.72 6.18 20.81
N GLU A 253 -15.61 7.02 20.27
CA GLU A 253 -15.84 7.11 18.83
C GLU A 253 -15.83 8.55 18.30
N ASN A 254 -15.17 8.75 17.16
CA ASN A 254 -15.15 10.02 16.42
C ASN A 254 -14.54 11.17 17.23
N HIS A 255 -13.30 11.03 17.66
CA HIS A 255 -12.59 12.10 18.40
C HIS A 255 -11.50 12.71 17.53
N ASP A 256 -11.19 13.98 17.81
CA ASP A 256 -10.12 14.66 17.11
C ASP A 256 -8.74 14.37 17.70
N GLU A 257 -8.63 14.00 18.98
CA GLU A 257 -7.35 13.75 19.65
C GLU A 257 -7.34 12.45 20.48
N ALA A 258 -6.24 12.21 21.21
CA ALA A 258 -6.11 11.18 22.23
C ALA A 258 -7.35 11.08 23.13
N VAL A 259 -7.84 9.85 23.35
CA VAL A 259 -9.05 9.63 24.15
C VAL A 259 -8.73 9.36 25.61
N ILE A 260 -7.60 8.71 25.87
CA ILE A 260 -7.09 8.43 27.21
C ILE A 260 -5.67 8.95 27.31
N THR A 261 -5.43 9.85 28.27
CA THR A 261 -4.07 10.31 28.58
C THR A 261 -3.79 10.19 30.07
N THR A 262 -2.63 9.62 30.37
CA THR A 262 -2.09 9.56 31.73
C THR A 262 -0.92 10.53 31.84
N PRO A 263 -1.04 11.60 32.63
CA PRO A 263 0.03 12.58 32.79
C PRO A 263 1.15 12.05 33.70
N SER A 264 2.25 12.80 33.73
CA SER A 264 3.42 12.53 34.59
C SER A 264 3.02 12.28 36.05
N GLY A 265 3.65 11.28 36.65
CA GLY A 265 3.46 10.90 38.05
C GLY A 265 2.28 9.95 38.31
N SER A 266 1.52 9.58 37.28
CA SER A 266 0.49 8.55 37.40
C SER A 266 1.09 7.16 37.62
N ASN A 267 0.43 6.34 38.45
CA ASN A 267 0.93 5.02 38.83
C ASN A 267 -0.20 3.98 38.94
N ASN A 268 0.08 2.75 38.53
CA ASN A 268 -0.83 1.60 38.60
C ASN A 268 -2.12 1.87 37.83
N ILE A 269 -1.98 1.94 36.51
CA ILE A 269 -3.04 2.32 35.59
C ILE A 269 -3.46 1.09 34.80
N THR A 270 -4.75 0.79 34.77
CA THR A 270 -5.32 -0.32 34.00
C THR A 270 -6.29 0.22 32.98
N ILE A 271 -6.03 -0.02 31.69
CA ILE A 271 -6.88 0.33 30.56
C ILE A 271 -7.24 -0.96 29.85
N SER A 272 -8.49 -1.42 30.00
CA SER A 272 -8.88 -2.71 29.45
C SER A 272 -10.29 -2.81 28.91
N ASN A 273 -10.48 -3.70 27.94
CA ASN A 273 -11.78 -3.96 27.31
C ASN A 273 -12.45 -2.72 26.72
N ASN A 274 -11.68 -1.72 26.26
CA ASN A 274 -12.22 -0.51 25.65
C ASN A 274 -12.28 -0.65 24.13
N HIS A 275 -13.26 0.03 23.53
CA HIS A 275 -13.39 0.20 22.08
C HIS A 275 -13.00 1.64 21.72
N ILE A 276 -11.87 1.83 21.06
CA ILE A 276 -11.35 3.13 20.61
C ILE A 276 -11.32 3.15 19.09
N ASN A 277 -12.12 4.01 18.47
CA ASN A 277 -12.28 4.01 17.03
C ASN A 277 -12.48 5.40 16.41
N ASN A 278 -11.94 5.59 15.21
CA ASN A 278 -12.07 6.81 14.41
C ASN A 278 -11.53 8.06 15.14
N ILE A 279 -10.21 8.11 15.32
CA ILE A 279 -9.51 9.20 15.99
C ILE A 279 -8.67 9.97 14.97
N THR A 280 -8.94 11.26 14.76
CA THR A 280 -8.41 11.98 13.59
C THR A 280 -7.02 12.60 13.80
N LEU A 281 -6.55 12.76 15.05
CA LEU A 281 -5.22 13.26 15.37
C LEU A 281 -4.59 12.55 16.58
N PHE A 282 -3.27 12.52 16.55
CA PHE A 282 -2.36 12.16 17.65
C PHE A 282 -2.37 10.68 18.06
N GLY A 283 -3.41 10.15 18.68
CA GLY A 283 -3.42 8.75 19.10
C GLY A 283 -4.68 8.26 19.83
N GLY A 284 -4.71 7.00 20.26
CA GLY A 284 -5.78 6.44 21.09
C GLY A 284 -5.48 6.60 22.58
N ILE A 285 -4.42 5.94 23.03
CA ILE A 285 -3.95 5.95 24.42
C ILE A 285 -2.58 6.62 24.48
N VAL A 286 -2.39 7.53 25.43
CA VAL A 286 -1.10 8.18 25.68
C VAL A 286 -0.75 7.99 27.15
N ALA A 287 0.36 7.30 27.43
CA ALA A 287 0.93 7.21 28.76
C ALA A 287 2.23 7.99 28.84
N TYR A 288 2.23 9.10 29.59
CA TYR A 288 3.36 10.02 29.68
C TYR A 288 3.92 10.07 31.10
N ASP A 289 5.22 9.84 31.24
CA ASP A 289 5.99 9.75 32.48
C ASP A 289 5.22 9.06 33.63
N SER A 290 4.61 7.91 33.30
CA SER A 290 3.81 7.10 34.22
C SER A 290 4.54 5.81 34.61
N GLU A 291 4.09 5.16 35.69
CA GLU A 291 4.62 3.86 36.13
C GLU A 291 3.51 2.80 36.24
N ASN A 292 3.84 1.54 35.97
CA ASN A 292 2.93 0.40 36.11
C ASN A 292 1.64 0.59 35.29
N VAL A 293 1.79 0.73 33.97
CA VAL A 293 0.68 0.94 33.03
C VAL A 293 0.34 -0.38 32.34
N TYR A 294 -0.91 -0.82 32.43
CA TYR A 294 -1.40 -2.06 31.85
C TYR A 294 -2.50 -1.75 30.83
N VAL A 295 -2.22 -1.99 29.54
CA VAL A 295 -3.15 -1.79 28.43
C VAL A 295 -3.46 -3.14 27.81
N TYR A 296 -4.65 -3.68 28.06
CA TYR A 296 -4.96 -5.02 27.58
C TYR A 296 -6.40 -5.27 27.13
N ASP A 297 -6.57 -6.24 26.22
CA ASP A 297 -7.87 -6.66 25.70
C ASP A 297 -8.69 -5.47 25.11
N ASN A 298 -8.03 -4.46 24.51
CA ASN A 298 -8.70 -3.32 23.85
C ASN A 298 -8.76 -3.50 22.32
N PHE A 299 -9.77 -2.89 21.70
CA PHE A 299 -9.85 -2.70 20.24
C PHE A 299 -9.54 -1.23 19.90
N ILE A 300 -8.51 -0.99 19.08
CA ILE A 300 -7.95 0.33 18.80
C ILE A 300 -7.74 0.48 17.29
N CYS A 301 -8.68 1.15 16.61
CA CYS A 301 -8.70 1.18 15.15
C CYS A 301 -9.00 2.55 14.54
N ASN A 302 -8.62 2.72 13.27
CA ASN A 302 -8.88 3.92 12.46
C ASN A 302 -8.39 5.19 13.16
N ILE A 303 -7.10 5.21 13.52
CA ILE A 303 -6.46 6.33 14.22
C ILE A 303 -5.39 6.93 13.32
N ASN A 304 -5.52 8.21 13.00
CA ASN A 304 -4.48 8.96 12.34
C ASN A 304 -3.40 9.39 13.36
N GLY A 305 -2.61 8.41 13.80
CA GLY A 305 -1.61 8.57 14.84
C GLY A 305 -1.23 7.24 15.51
N TYR A 306 -0.94 7.30 16.82
CA TYR A 306 -0.53 6.15 17.63
C TYR A 306 -1.74 5.37 18.17
N GLY A 307 -1.73 4.04 18.15
CA GLY A 307 -2.67 3.25 18.94
C GLY A 307 -2.42 3.47 20.44
N VAL A 308 -1.20 3.14 20.88
CA VAL A 308 -0.67 3.44 22.21
C VAL A 308 0.67 4.15 22.08
N TYR A 309 0.77 5.36 22.66
CA TYR A 309 2.02 6.07 22.87
C TYR A 309 2.48 5.85 24.32
N ILE A 310 3.72 5.40 24.51
CA ILE A 310 4.27 5.07 25.83
C ILE A 310 5.60 5.79 26.04
N ASP A 311 5.61 6.67 27.02
CA ASP A 311 6.78 7.23 27.68
C ASP A 311 6.61 6.89 29.17
N SER A 312 6.75 5.62 29.55
CA SER A 312 6.38 5.12 30.88
C SER A 312 7.12 3.84 31.25
N ASN A 313 7.39 3.66 32.55
CA ASN A 313 8.13 2.52 33.09
C ASN A 313 7.19 1.40 33.56
N TYR A 314 7.65 0.15 33.48
CA TYR A 314 6.88 -1.03 33.89
C TYR A 314 5.54 -1.11 33.14
N THR A 315 5.58 -1.04 31.82
CA THR A 315 4.39 -0.99 30.96
C THR A 315 4.12 -2.33 30.30
N GLU A 316 2.88 -2.81 30.34
CA GLU A 316 2.41 -3.98 29.60
C GLU A 316 1.35 -3.55 28.57
N VAL A 317 1.57 -3.89 27.30
CA VAL A 317 0.57 -3.80 26.23
C VAL A 317 0.28 -5.21 25.73
N SER A 318 -0.87 -5.77 26.12
CA SER A 318 -1.16 -7.17 25.82
C SER A 318 -2.55 -7.47 25.26
N ARG A 319 -2.64 -8.43 24.33
CA ARG A 319 -3.93 -8.92 23.80
C ARG A 319 -4.83 -7.83 23.20
N ASN A 320 -4.24 -6.77 22.67
CA ASN A 320 -5.01 -5.72 21.99
C ASN A 320 -5.10 -6.01 20.48
N GLU A 321 -6.15 -5.48 19.87
CA GLU A 321 -6.32 -5.44 18.43
C GLU A 321 -6.12 -4.02 17.90
N PHE A 322 -5.23 -3.89 16.91
CA PHE A 322 -4.82 -2.62 16.30
C PHE A 322 -5.06 -2.68 14.79
N CYS A 323 -5.78 -1.70 14.23
CA CYS A 323 -5.99 -1.66 12.78
C CYS A 323 -6.12 -0.25 12.18
N ASN A 324 -5.56 -0.04 10.98
CA ASN A 324 -5.65 1.24 10.26
C ASN A 324 -5.09 2.42 11.10
N LEU A 325 -3.80 2.32 11.47
CA LEU A 325 -3.12 3.29 12.35
C LEU A 325 -1.83 3.81 11.70
N THR A 326 -1.22 4.88 12.22
CA THR A 326 0.17 5.21 11.85
C THR A 326 1.14 4.25 12.52
N TYR A 327 1.03 4.11 13.84
CA TYR A 327 1.79 3.18 14.66
C TYR A 327 0.83 2.46 15.61
N ALA A 328 0.99 1.17 15.86
CA ALA A 328 0.19 0.49 16.89
C ALA A 328 0.72 0.77 18.30
N VAL A 329 2.03 0.56 18.48
CA VAL A 329 2.74 0.89 19.73
C VAL A 329 3.94 1.75 19.39
N PHE A 330 4.03 2.90 20.03
CA PHE A 330 5.15 3.83 19.85
C PHE A 330 5.72 4.22 21.21
N THR A 331 7.05 4.24 21.29
CA THR A 331 7.75 4.62 22.49
C THR A 331 8.87 5.60 22.17
N ASN A 332 9.07 6.56 23.07
CA ASN A 332 10.15 7.53 23.02
C ASN A 332 10.55 7.89 24.46
N ASP A 333 11.78 8.36 24.64
CA ASP A 333 12.29 8.93 25.91
C ASP A 333 12.60 7.92 27.05
N ASP A 334 13.39 6.89 26.76
CA ASP A 334 13.99 6.01 27.78
C ASP A 334 13.02 5.13 28.62
N PRO A 335 11.92 4.57 28.07
CA PRO A 335 11.04 3.70 28.84
C PRO A 335 11.78 2.42 29.28
N TYR A 336 11.62 2.07 30.55
CA TYR A 336 12.30 0.95 31.19
C TYR A 336 11.31 -0.14 31.61
N HIS A 337 11.64 -1.40 31.28
CA HIS A 337 10.79 -2.58 31.53
C HIS A 337 9.43 -2.50 30.84
N MET A 338 9.39 -2.87 29.56
CA MET A 338 8.16 -2.94 28.78
C MET A 338 7.90 -4.35 28.26
N GLU A 339 6.64 -4.76 28.25
CA GLU A 339 6.18 -5.99 27.63
C GLU A 339 5.10 -5.65 26.60
N VAL A 340 5.34 -5.98 25.32
CA VAL A 340 4.34 -5.88 24.26
C VAL A 340 4.07 -7.29 23.75
N ASN A 341 2.96 -7.89 24.15
CA ASN A 341 2.73 -9.31 23.93
C ASN A 341 1.33 -9.68 23.44
N ASN A 342 1.22 -10.75 22.65
CA ASN A 342 -0.07 -11.29 22.19
C ASN A 342 -0.96 -10.28 21.45
N ASN A 343 -0.41 -9.21 20.87
CA ASN A 343 -1.20 -8.22 20.15
C ASN A 343 -1.40 -8.62 18.69
N SER A 344 -2.49 -8.14 18.11
CA SER A 344 -2.81 -8.32 16.71
C SER A 344 -2.83 -6.98 16.01
N ILE A 345 -1.93 -6.76 15.04
CA ILE A 345 -1.68 -5.47 14.41
C ILE A 345 -1.80 -5.60 12.91
N TYR A 346 -2.66 -4.77 12.30
CA TYR A 346 -2.96 -4.81 10.87
C TYR A 346 -2.96 -3.43 10.23
N ASN A 347 -2.42 -3.33 9.01
CA ASN A 347 -2.53 -2.14 8.17
C ASN A 347 -2.03 -0.85 8.86
N THR A 348 -0.73 -0.78 9.14
CA THR A 348 -0.11 0.44 9.68
C THR A 348 0.58 1.23 8.57
N SER A 349 0.35 2.54 8.50
CA SER A 349 0.94 3.39 7.45
C SER A 349 2.43 3.66 7.65
N TRP A 350 2.98 3.30 8.82
CA TRP A 350 4.41 3.31 9.16
C TRP A 350 4.77 1.98 9.85
N SER A 351 5.82 2.00 10.67
CA SER A 351 6.23 0.84 11.46
C SER A 351 5.17 0.46 12.50
N SER A 352 4.88 -0.84 12.65
CA SER A 352 3.80 -1.27 13.54
C SER A 352 4.14 -1.12 15.02
N ILE A 353 5.34 -1.56 15.43
CA ILE A 353 5.87 -1.37 16.78
C ILE A 353 7.18 -0.57 16.68
N VAL A 354 7.27 0.56 17.39
CA VAL A 354 8.47 1.40 17.42
C VAL A 354 9.01 1.52 18.84
N LEU A 355 10.23 1.03 19.02
CA LEU A 355 11.06 1.25 20.19
C LEU A 355 12.13 2.28 19.85
N ASN A 356 12.08 3.47 20.45
CA ASN A 356 13.14 4.46 20.33
C ASN A 356 13.70 4.78 21.70
N GLN A 357 14.98 4.47 21.90
CA GLN A 357 15.66 4.62 23.19
C GLN A 357 15.01 3.76 24.30
N ALA A 358 14.42 2.61 24.00
CA ALA A 358 13.78 1.79 25.04
C ALA A 358 14.77 0.83 25.70
N HIS A 359 14.49 0.42 26.95
CA HIS A 359 15.36 -0.42 27.76
C HIS A 359 14.60 -1.59 28.39
N ASN A 360 15.20 -2.79 28.39
CA ASN A 360 14.62 -4.00 28.99
C ASN A 360 13.23 -4.33 28.43
N VAL A 361 13.08 -4.36 27.10
CA VAL A 361 11.79 -4.59 26.44
C VAL A 361 11.65 -6.02 25.94
N THR A 362 10.48 -6.62 26.15
CA THR A 362 10.09 -7.91 25.57
C THR A 362 8.94 -7.71 24.57
N LEU A 363 9.14 -8.14 23.33
CA LEU A 363 8.13 -8.18 22.27
C LEU A 363 7.84 -9.65 21.96
N ASP A 364 6.72 -10.20 22.47
CA ASP A 364 6.46 -11.65 22.41
C ASP A 364 5.10 -12.02 21.82
N ASN A 365 5.07 -13.00 20.91
CA ASN A 365 3.83 -13.57 20.35
C ASN A 365 2.89 -12.53 19.71
N ASN A 366 3.42 -11.49 19.09
CA ASN A 366 2.61 -10.52 18.34
C ASN A 366 2.41 -10.98 16.90
N VAL A 367 1.22 -10.69 16.35
CA VAL A 367 0.92 -10.86 14.93
C VAL A 367 0.90 -9.48 14.30
N VAL A 368 1.79 -9.24 13.34
CA VAL A 368 1.91 -7.99 12.59
C VAL A 368 1.74 -8.28 11.12
N ASP A 369 0.82 -7.60 10.46
CA ASP A 369 0.56 -7.82 9.05
C ASP A 369 0.22 -6.52 8.32
N LEU A 370 0.85 -6.32 7.17
CA LEU A 370 0.71 -5.12 6.34
C LEU A 370 1.20 -3.83 7.06
N SER A 371 2.50 -3.56 6.98
CA SER A 371 3.11 -2.32 7.47
C SER A 371 3.81 -1.61 6.31
N SER A 372 3.59 -0.31 6.13
CA SER A 372 4.24 0.45 5.05
C SER A 372 5.71 0.78 5.31
N ASP A 373 6.26 0.40 6.46
CA ASP A 373 7.69 0.48 6.78
C ASP A 373 8.15 -0.83 7.45
N SER A 374 8.40 -0.84 8.76
CA SER A 374 8.88 -2.04 9.45
C SER A 374 7.83 -2.67 10.36
N GLY A 375 7.73 -4.00 10.38
CA GLY A 375 6.86 -4.66 11.37
C GLY A 375 7.28 -4.28 12.80
N MET A 376 8.59 -4.29 13.08
CA MET A 376 9.16 -3.82 14.35
C MET A 376 10.42 -2.98 14.10
N LEU A 377 10.47 -1.78 14.66
CA LEU A 377 11.63 -0.88 14.64
C LEU A 377 12.24 -0.80 16.05
N LEU A 378 13.47 -1.27 16.21
CA LEU A 378 14.23 -1.33 17.46
C LEU A 378 15.42 -0.35 17.41
N GLY A 379 15.14 0.93 17.60
CA GLY A 379 16.06 2.04 17.42
C GLY A 379 16.70 2.54 18.71
N ASN A 380 18.02 2.73 18.71
CA ASN A 380 18.79 3.30 19.84
C ASN A 380 18.48 2.65 21.21
N SER A 381 18.05 1.38 21.23
CA SER A 381 17.47 0.71 22.39
C SER A 381 18.42 -0.34 22.95
N ASP A 382 18.25 -0.78 24.20
CA ASP A 382 19.04 -1.87 24.75
C ASP A 382 18.31 -2.92 25.60
N ASN A 383 18.93 -4.09 25.68
CA ASN A 383 18.39 -5.28 26.34
C ASN A 383 16.97 -5.62 25.84
N ILE A 384 16.85 -5.77 24.52
CA ILE A 384 15.56 -6.01 23.84
C ILE A 384 15.45 -7.48 23.44
N THR A 385 14.32 -8.12 23.73
CA THR A 385 14.01 -9.47 23.26
C THR A 385 12.78 -9.43 22.37
N ALA A 386 12.92 -9.77 21.09
CA ALA A 386 11.81 -9.96 20.16
C ALA A 386 11.66 -11.46 19.85
N SER A 387 10.61 -12.10 20.37
CA SER A 387 10.41 -13.54 20.26
C SER A 387 9.02 -13.99 19.80
N ASN A 388 8.97 -15.13 19.11
CA ASN A 388 7.71 -15.81 18.76
C ASN A 388 6.72 -14.95 17.95
N ASN A 389 7.18 -13.89 17.28
CA ASN A 389 6.28 -13.00 16.54
C ASN A 389 6.05 -13.52 15.11
N ASN A 390 4.86 -13.27 14.57
CA ASN A 390 4.52 -13.54 13.17
C ASN A 390 4.35 -12.20 12.44
N ILE A 391 5.26 -11.91 11.51
CA ILE A 391 5.33 -10.64 10.79
C ILE A 391 5.19 -10.91 9.29
N SER A 392 4.17 -10.36 8.65
CA SER A 392 3.95 -10.52 7.21
C SER A 392 3.76 -9.18 6.50
N ARG A 393 4.18 -9.10 5.24
CA ARG A 393 3.88 -7.95 4.36
C ARG A 393 4.32 -6.60 4.94
N ALA A 394 5.50 -6.56 5.55
CA ALA A 394 6.14 -5.29 5.94
C ALA A 394 6.96 -4.76 4.76
N ASP A 395 6.73 -3.52 4.34
CA ASP A 395 7.28 -3.00 3.10
C ASP A 395 8.81 -2.87 3.14
N ASN A 396 9.38 -2.38 4.25
CA ASN A 396 10.81 -2.18 4.42
C ASN A 396 11.50 -3.30 5.20
N SER A 397 11.00 -3.70 6.37
CA SER A 397 11.61 -4.80 7.12
C SER A 397 10.66 -5.52 8.06
N GLY A 398 10.83 -6.83 8.25
CA GLY A 398 10.08 -7.52 9.30
C GLY A 398 10.49 -6.99 10.68
N VAL A 399 11.79 -7.10 11.00
CA VAL A 399 12.40 -6.50 12.19
C VAL A 399 13.61 -5.67 11.78
N PHE A 400 13.62 -4.38 12.14
CA PHE A 400 14.74 -3.48 11.90
C PHE A 400 15.35 -3.00 13.23
N SER A 401 16.58 -3.43 13.53
CA SER A 401 17.36 -2.96 14.68
C SER A 401 18.46 -2.02 14.24
N TYR A 402 18.50 -0.80 14.78
CA TYR A 402 19.51 0.20 14.43
C TYR A 402 20.09 0.90 15.67
N TYR A 403 21.42 1.01 15.76
CA TYR A 403 22.14 1.59 16.90
C TYR A 403 21.73 1.05 18.28
N SER A 404 21.25 -0.20 18.32
CA SER A 404 20.77 -0.85 19.55
C SER A 404 21.82 -1.81 20.12
N SER A 405 21.71 -2.15 21.41
CA SER A 405 22.65 -3.07 22.06
C SER A 405 21.96 -4.18 22.87
N ASP A 406 22.62 -5.33 23.00
CA ASP A 406 22.09 -6.49 23.73
C ASP A 406 20.68 -6.91 23.23
N VAL A 407 20.50 -6.96 21.91
CA VAL A 407 19.22 -7.30 21.28
C VAL A 407 19.19 -8.78 20.90
N THR A 408 18.15 -9.50 21.31
CA THR A 408 17.86 -10.88 20.90
C THR A 408 16.61 -10.93 20.00
N ILE A 409 16.75 -11.44 18.77
CA ILE A 409 15.65 -11.65 17.82
C ILE A 409 15.56 -13.17 17.58
N THR A 410 14.53 -13.83 18.12
CA THR A 410 14.46 -15.29 18.08
C THR A 410 13.09 -15.91 17.87
N ASN A 411 13.01 -17.08 17.22
CA ASN A 411 11.75 -17.81 16.99
C ASN A 411 10.66 -17.00 16.26
N ASN A 412 11.04 -15.98 15.47
CA ASN A 412 10.07 -15.20 14.72
C ASN A 412 9.81 -15.83 13.35
N TRP A 413 8.57 -15.70 12.85
CA TRP A 413 8.18 -16.03 11.49
C TRP A 413 8.00 -14.73 10.71
N ILE A 414 8.78 -14.53 9.65
CA ILE A 414 8.80 -13.29 8.88
C ILE A 414 8.61 -13.61 7.41
N SER A 415 7.64 -12.95 6.75
CA SER A 415 7.29 -13.25 5.36
C SER A 415 6.98 -12.02 4.50
N ASN A 416 7.27 -12.12 3.20
CA ASN A 416 6.78 -11.20 2.16
C ASN A 416 7.12 -9.72 2.38
N ALA A 417 8.37 -9.38 2.66
CA ALA A 417 8.78 -7.97 2.62
C ALA A 417 8.76 -7.46 1.16
N THR A 418 8.18 -6.28 0.89
CA THR A 418 7.75 -5.95 -0.50
C THR A 418 8.69 -5.03 -1.28
N LEU A 419 9.41 -4.11 -0.62
CA LEU A 419 10.28 -3.14 -1.31
C LEU A 419 11.60 -3.78 -1.74
N GLN A 420 12.16 -3.37 -2.89
CA GLN A 420 13.33 -4.04 -3.48
C GLN A 420 14.60 -4.09 -2.60
N MET A 421 14.73 -3.22 -1.60
CA MET A 421 15.85 -3.21 -0.64
C MET A 421 15.45 -3.68 0.77
N SER A 422 14.27 -4.28 0.90
CA SER A 422 13.74 -4.73 2.18
C SER A 422 14.43 -6.00 2.68
N ALA A 423 14.50 -6.15 4.01
CA ALA A 423 15.03 -7.34 4.64
C ALA A 423 14.03 -7.93 5.64
N GLY A 424 13.93 -9.26 5.72
CA GLY A 424 13.12 -9.88 6.77
C GLY A 424 13.63 -9.47 8.17
N VAL A 425 14.93 -9.61 8.40
CA VAL A 425 15.61 -9.02 9.57
C VAL A 425 16.75 -8.12 9.11
N TYR A 426 16.74 -6.86 9.54
CA TYR A 426 17.79 -5.87 9.29
C TYR A 426 18.45 -5.45 10.62
N VAL A 427 19.75 -5.70 10.76
CA VAL A 427 20.58 -5.19 11.87
C VAL A 427 21.60 -4.19 11.34
N ARG A 428 21.58 -2.96 11.86
CA ARG A 428 22.50 -1.88 11.52
C ARG A 428 23.20 -1.29 12.75
N SER A 429 24.53 -1.35 12.78
CA SER A 429 25.36 -0.69 13.80
C SER A 429 25.03 -1.06 15.25
N GLY A 430 24.53 -2.27 15.50
CA GLY A 430 24.24 -2.75 16.86
C GLY A 430 25.44 -3.38 17.57
N GLN A 431 25.33 -3.57 18.89
CA GLN A 431 26.30 -4.28 19.74
C GLN A 431 25.65 -5.50 20.41
N ASN A 432 26.35 -6.63 20.49
CA ASN A 432 25.84 -7.86 21.13
C ASN A 432 24.46 -8.29 20.61
N ILE A 433 24.30 -8.31 19.30
CA ILE A 433 23.02 -8.67 18.66
C ILE A 433 22.98 -10.18 18.42
N ASN A 434 21.94 -10.87 18.87
CA ASN A 434 21.73 -12.29 18.63
C ASN A 434 20.48 -12.52 17.77
N VAL A 435 20.65 -13.01 16.54
CA VAL A 435 19.56 -13.35 15.63
C VAL A 435 19.53 -14.86 15.45
N SER A 436 18.55 -15.54 16.07
CA SER A 436 18.57 -17.00 16.06
C SER A 436 17.21 -17.70 15.97
N SER A 437 17.16 -18.87 15.34
CA SER A 437 15.93 -19.68 15.25
C SER A 437 14.75 -18.99 14.57
N ASN A 438 15.00 -17.98 13.71
CA ASN A 438 13.94 -17.31 12.96
C ASN A 438 13.66 -18.05 11.64
N VAL A 439 12.42 -18.00 11.18
CA VAL A 439 12.01 -18.42 9.84
C VAL A 439 11.76 -17.15 9.03
N VAL A 440 12.54 -16.93 7.97
CA VAL A 440 12.34 -15.83 7.04
C VAL A 440 12.10 -16.37 5.65
N ASN A 441 11.00 -15.97 5.02
CA ASN A 441 10.70 -16.38 3.66
C ASN A 441 10.18 -15.25 2.76
N GLN A 442 10.41 -15.38 1.45
CA GLN A 442 9.83 -14.49 0.43
C GLN A 442 10.14 -13.00 0.62
N SER A 443 11.24 -12.66 1.31
CA SER A 443 11.76 -11.29 1.37
C SER A 443 12.83 -11.08 0.29
N PRO A 444 13.02 -9.88 -0.28
CA PRO A 444 14.14 -9.57 -1.16
C PRO A 444 15.47 -9.95 -0.52
N ILE A 445 15.71 -9.56 0.72
CA ILE A 445 16.81 -10.08 1.52
C ILE A 445 16.22 -10.78 2.74
N ALA A 446 16.55 -12.05 3.00
CA ALA A 446 15.99 -12.71 4.19
C ALA A 446 16.61 -12.12 5.46
N LEU A 447 17.93 -12.00 5.52
CA LEU A 447 18.65 -11.44 6.66
C LEU A 447 19.78 -10.52 6.20
N TYR A 448 19.77 -9.28 6.64
CA TYR A 448 20.81 -8.29 6.36
C TYR A 448 21.44 -7.79 7.66
N THR A 449 22.77 -7.90 7.76
CA THR A 449 23.53 -7.33 8.89
C THR A 449 24.66 -6.46 8.40
N MET A 450 24.76 -5.25 8.96
CA MET A 450 25.84 -4.32 8.69
C MET A 450 26.28 -3.62 9.97
N ILE A 451 27.52 -3.87 10.39
CA ILE A 451 28.08 -3.23 11.58
C ILE A 451 29.02 -2.11 11.15
N VAL A 452 28.56 -0.87 11.29
CA VAL A 452 29.37 0.33 11.02
C VAL A 452 29.97 0.79 12.36
N GLN A 453 31.29 0.63 12.54
CA GLN A 453 32.15 1.46 13.44
C GLN A 453 32.50 1.10 14.91
N HIS A 454 32.35 -0.11 15.45
CA HIS A 454 32.93 -0.39 16.79
C HIS A 454 33.68 -1.73 16.91
N ASN A 455 34.87 -1.66 17.52
CA ASN A 455 35.86 -2.75 17.59
C ASN A 455 35.43 -3.91 18.51
N ASP A 456 34.38 -3.72 19.31
CA ASP A 456 33.91 -4.67 20.33
C ASP A 456 32.49 -5.20 20.06
N ASN A 457 31.88 -4.86 18.92
CA ASN A 457 30.51 -5.28 18.60
C ASN A 457 30.49 -6.73 18.16
N THR A 458 29.80 -7.61 18.88
CA THR A 458 29.52 -8.97 18.41
C THR A 458 28.11 -9.06 17.85
N THR A 459 27.93 -9.66 16.68
CA THR A 459 26.61 -10.09 16.20
C THR A 459 26.67 -11.57 15.93
N THR A 460 25.75 -12.34 16.53
CA THR A 460 25.62 -13.79 16.33
C THR A 460 24.39 -14.07 15.49
N ILE A 461 24.54 -14.87 14.44
CA ILE A 461 23.46 -15.30 13.54
C ILE A 461 23.46 -16.82 13.51
N ASP A 462 22.49 -17.49 14.12
CA ASP A 462 22.54 -18.94 14.33
C ASP A 462 21.17 -19.63 14.22
N ASN A 463 21.10 -20.84 13.70
CA ASN A 463 19.88 -21.66 13.63
C ASN A 463 18.69 -21.03 12.87
N ASN A 464 18.91 -20.08 11.95
CA ASN A 464 17.81 -19.49 11.17
C ASN A 464 17.47 -20.32 9.92
N SER A 465 16.21 -20.27 9.48
CA SER A 465 15.74 -20.84 8.21
C SER A 465 15.40 -19.72 7.23
N LEU A 466 16.23 -19.53 6.21
CA LEU A 466 16.18 -18.41 5.27
C LEU A 466 15.88 -18.94 3.85
N SER A 467 14.71 -18.63 3.29
CA SER A 467 14.28 -19.26 2.04
C SER A 467 13.42 -18.42 1.09
N MET A 468 13.42 -18.78 -0.19
CA MET A 468 12.59 -18.14 -1.22
C MET A 468 12.83 -16.63 -1.35
N SER A 469 14.04 -16.18 -0.98
CA SER A 469 14.46 -14.78 -1.07
C SER A 469 15.37 -14.54 -2.27
N LYS A 470 15.54 -13.28 -2.66
CA LYS A 470 16.58 -12.94 -3.65
C LYS A 470 17.96 -13.19 -3.06
N ILE A 471 18.19 -12.73 -1.83
CA ILE A 471 19.42 -13.01 -1.08
C ILE A 471 19.05 -13.64 0.26
N GLY A 472 19.62 -14.80 0.58
CA GLY A 472 19.39 -15.48 1.86
C GLY A 472 20.00 -14.68 3.02
N LEU A 473 21.31 -14.52 3.04
CA LEU A 473 22.02 -13.82 4.12
C LEU A 473 23.08 -12.85 3.58
N VAL A 474 23.02 -11.61 4.06
CA VAL A 474 24.06 -10.59 3.88
C VAL A 474 24.75 -10.29 5.21
N SER A 475 26.07 -10.39 5.22
CA SER A 475 26.92 -10.02 6.35
C SER A 475 27.92 -8.97 5.91
N ALA A 476 28.04 -7.86 6.65
CA ALA A 476 29.04 -6.85 6.42
C ALA A 476 29.77 -6.51 7.73
N ASN A 477 31.04 -6.97 7.84
CA ASN A 477 32.04 -6.79 8.92
C ASN A 477 32.53 -8.13 9.54
N SER A 478 33.79 -8.16 10.01
CA SER A 478 34.46 -9.29 10.66
C SER A 478 33.88 -9.71 12.01
N SER A 479 33.13 -8.84 12.68
CA SER A 479 32.65 -9.13 14.05
C SER A 479 31.30 -9.88 14.08
N ILE A 480 30.90 -10.43 12.93
CA ILE A 480 29.67 -11.21 12.77
C ILE A 480 30.05 -12.70 12.84
N PHE A 481 29.53 -13.40 13.83
CA PHE A 481 29.60 -14.85 13.94
C PHE A 481 28.37 -15.46 13.28
N VAL A 482 28.57 -16.14 12.16
CA VAL A 482 27.52 -16.89 11.46
C VAL A 482 27.65 -18.36 11.84
N GLY A 483 26.72 -18.85 12.65
CA GLY A 483 26.58 -20.25 13.04
C GLY A 483 25.79 -21.07 12.02
N ASP A 484 25.05 -22.06 12.50
CA ASP A 484 24.38 -23.07 11.69
C ASP A 484 23.05 -22.56 11.12
N ASN A 485 23.00 -22.03 9.90
CA ASN A 485 21.78 -21.44 9.31
C ASN A 485 21.32 -22.22 8.07
N ASN A 486 20.07 -22.64 8.02
CA ASN A 486 19.47 -23.33 6.87
C ASN A 486 19.08 -22.33 5.76
N ILE A 487 19.90 -22.18 4.73
CA ILE A 487 19.74 -21.20 3.65
C ILE A 487 19.36 -21.91 2.35
N THR A 488 18.09 -21.89 1.96
CA THR A 488 17.61 -22.71 0.84
C THR A 488 16.68 -22.00 -0.12
N ASN A 489 16.70 -22.39 -1.40
CA ASN A 489 15.78 -21.87 -2.42
C ASN A 489 15.83 -20.34 -2.60
N ASN A 490 17.00 -19.72 -2.41
CA ASN A 490 17.24 -18.30 -2.69
C ASN A 490 17.94 -18.13 -4.05
N GLU A 491 17.88 -16.94 -4.64
CA GLU A 491 18.69 -16.65 -5.86
C GLU A 491 20.18 -16.64 -5.50
N ILE A 492 20.56 -15.93 -4.44
CA ILE A 492 21.89 -15.89 -3.84
C ILE A 492 21.80 -16.41 -2.41
N GLY A 493 22.49 -17.50 -2.08
CA GLY A 493 22.45 -18.06 -0.72
C GLY A 493 23.07 -17.13 0.34
N PHE A 494 24.36 -16.83 0.20
CA PHE A 494 25.11 -16.03 1.16
C PHE A 494 25.97 -14.98 0.45
N PHE A 495 26.02 -13.76 0.99
CA PHE A 495 26.83 -12.66 0.49
C PHE A 495 27.59 -12.00 1.64
N ASN A 496 28.91 -11.92 1.53
CA ASN A 496 29.74 -11.24 2.53
C ASN A 496 30.36 -9.97 1.93
N TRP A 497 30.04 -8.83 2.53
CA TRP A 497 30.59 -7.52 2.19
C TRP A 497 31.70 -7.16 3.18
N GLU A 498 32.96 -7.36 2.81
CA GLU A 498 34.07 -6.92 3.65
C GLU A 498 34.40 -5.44 3.43
N LEU A 499 34.28 -4.64 4.48
CA LEU A 499 34.74 -3.24 4.49
C LEU A 499 36.18 -3.06 5.01
N SER A 500 36.82 -4.13 5.51
CA SER A 500 38.15 -4.06 6.13
C SER A 500 39.09 -5.15 5.62
N PRO A 501 40.30 -4.80 5.14
CA PRO A 501 41.28 -5.77 4.63
C PRO A 501 41.89 -6.70 5.70
N ASN A 502 41.56 -6.51 6.98
CA ASN A 502 42.04 -7.34 8.10
C ASN A 502 40.93 -8.19 8.76
N ALA A 503 39.75 -8.23 8.15
CA ALA A 503 38.63 -8.99 8.68
C ALA A 503 38.93 -10.51 8.66
N VAL A 504 38.66 -11.20 9.77
CA VAL A 504 38.64 -12.67 9.78
C VAL A 504 37.28 -13.09 9.24
N LEU A 505 37.30 -13.88 8.16
CA LEU A 505 36.08 -14.35 7.54
C LEU A 505 35.29 -15.27 8.47
N PRO A 506 33.96 -15.08 8.59
CA PRO A 506 33.12 -16.05 9.28
C PRO A 506 33.25 -17.41 8.58
N THR A 507 33.50 -18.46 9.37
CA THR A 507 33.59 -19.83 8.85
C THR A 507 32.17 -20.35 8.68
N ILE A 508 31.66 -20.35 7.45
CA ILE A 508 30.33 -20.88 7.14
C ILE A 508 30.43 -22.33 6.70
N ASN A 509 29.61 -23.18 7.30
CA ASN A 509 29.47 -24.55 6.86
C ASN A 509 28.63 -24.59 5.56
N THR A 510 29.28 -24.81 4.42
CA THR A 510 28.62 -24.79 3.11
C THR A 510 27.55 -25.88 2.94
N SER A 511 27.52 -26.91 3.79
CA SER A 511 26.43 -27.91 3.79
C SER A 511 25.07 -27.32 4.17
N GLN A 512 25.01 -26.05 4.56
CA GLN A 512 23.81 -25.37 5.00
C GLN A 512 23.21 -24.45 3.92
N ILE A 513 23.85 -24.41 2.75
CA ILE A 513 23.42 -23.63 1.58
C ILE A 513 23.00 -24.63 0.50
N GLU A 514 21.71 -24.99 0.45
CA GLU A 514 21.19 -26.00 -0.48
C GLU A 514 20.16 -25.40 -1.45
N ASN A 515 20.11 -25.91 -2.69
CA ASN A 515 19.08 -25.56 -3.69
C ASN A 515 18.94 -24.06 -4.02
N ASN A 516 20.02 -23.28 -3.91
CA ASN A 516 20.03 -21.87 -4.33
C ASN A 516 20.45 -21.76 -5.82
N THR A 517 19.83 -20.86 -6.59
CA THR A 517 20.05 -20.73 -8.05
C THR A 517 21.51 -20.41 -8.37
N ALA A 518 22.13 -19.49 -7.62
CA ALA A 518 23.56 -19.29 -7.58
C ALA A 518 24.12 -19.91 -6.29
N ALA A 519 24.60 -21.15 -6.38
CA ALA A 519 25.08 -21.95 -5.24
C ALA A 519 26.43 -21.48 -4.63
N LYS A 520 26.85 -20.23 -4.80
CA LYS A 520 28.15 -19.77 -4.31
C LYS A 520 28.03 -18.51 -3.47
N ALA A 521 28.57 -18.59 -2.26
CA ALA A 521 28.97 -17.43 -1.48
C ALA A 521 29.73 -16.45 -2.39
N MET A 522 29.10 -15.36 -2.79
CA MET A 522 29.75 -14.33 -3.59
C MET A 522 30.60 -13.48 -2.66
N TYR A 523 31.90 -13.52 -2.88
CA TYR A 523 32.88 -12.66 -2.23
C TYR A 523 33.09 -11.44 -3.11
N ALA A 524 32.52 -10.30 -2.72
CA ALA A 524 32.91 -9.01 -3.30
C ALA A 524 34.14 -8.52 -2.56
N TRP A 525 35.33 -8.99 -2.96
CA TRP A 525 36.57 -8.32 -2.57
C TRP A 525 36.72 -7.12 -3.50
N GLU A 526 36.61 -5.89 -2.98
CA GLU A 526 36.98 -4.71 -3.76
C GLU A 526 38.38 -4.91 -4.35
N ALA A 527 38.42 -4.90 -5.67
CA ALA A 527 39.61 -4.98 -6.49
C ALA A 527 40.49 -3.73 -6.29
N ASN A 528 41.23 -3.66 -5.18
CA ASN A 528 42.34 -2.72 -5.00
C ASN A 528 43.71 -3.40 -4.99
N ILE A 529 43.79 -4.67 -5.41
CA ILE A 529 45.06 -5.40 -5.52
C ILE A 529 45.82 -5.12 -6.83
N LEU A 530 45.19 -4.54 -7.85
CA LEU A 530 45.89 -4.27 -9.12
C LEU A 530 46.76 -3.00 -9.14
N THR A 531 46.81 -2.20 -8.07
CA THR A 531 47.65 -0.98 -8.02
C THR A 531 48.67 -0.92 -6.87
N ARG A 532 48.77 -1.94 -6.00
CA ARG A 532 49.71 -1.87 -4.83
C ARG A 532 50.74 -2.99 -4.66
N ASN A 533 50.92 -3.89 -5.62
CA ASN A 533 51.97 -4.93 -5.54
C ASN A 533 53.09 -4.78 -6.58
N ALA A 534 53.74 -3.60 -6.59
CA ALA A 534 54.98 -3.40 -7.34
C ALA A 534 56.23 -3.15 -6.46
N SER A 535 56.19 -3.19 -5.12
CA SER A 535 57.37 -2.72 -4.35
C SER A 535 57.72 -3.35 -3.00
N SER A 536 57.15 -4.49 -2.58
CA SER A 536 57.69 -5.18 -1.39
C SER A 536 57.62 -6.69 -1.50
N GLY A 537 58.77 -7.30 -1.83
CA GLY A 537 58.95 -8.73 -1.77
C GLY A 537 59.00 -9.22 -0.32
N LEU A 538 57.91 -9.81 0.14
CA LEU A 538 57.88 -10.76 1.26
C LEU A 538 56.85 -11.86 0.95
N PRO A 539 57.17 -13.15 1.15
CA PRO A 539 56.22 -14.23 0.92
C PRO A 539 55.39 -14.46 2.20
N MET A 540 54.09 -14.20 2.15
CA MET A 540 53.15 -14.82 3.09
C MET A 540 52.50 -16.01 2.42
N ALA A 541 52.80 -17.20 2.95
CA ALA A 541 52.11 -18.43 2.63
C ALA A 541 50.80 -18.47 3.42
N ALA A 542 49.67 -18.26 2.75
CA ALA A 542 48.35 -18.67 3.23
C ALA A 542 47.86 -19.78 2.30
N ASN A 543 47.88 -21.02 2.80
CA ASN A 543 47.32 -22.18 2.12
C ASN A 543 45.79 -22.10 2.22
N VAL A 544 45.13 -21.45 1.27
CA VAL A 544 43.70 -21.69 1.01
C VAL A 544 43.63 -22.84 0.01
N THR A 545 43.27 -24.01 0.49
CA THR A 545 43.08 -25.20 -0.35
C THR A 545 41.63 -25.19 -0.82
N ILE A 546 41.38 -24.65 -2.02
CA ILE A 546 40.07 -24.77 -2.67
C ILE A 546 40.08 -26.10 -3.43
N ASN A 547 39.49 -27.13 -2.85
CA ASN A 547 39.23 -28.39 -3.54
C ASN A 547 37.83 -28.32 -4.18
N ASP A 548 37.79 -28.71 -5.46
CA ASP A 548 36.63 -28.97 -6.31
C ASP A 548 35.76 -27.79 -6.77
N ILE A 549 36.06 -27.31 -7.99
CA ILE A 549 35.08 -26.68 -8.88
C ILE A 549 35.21 -27.33 -10.27
N TYR A 550 34.30 -28.27 -10.55
CA TYR A 550 33.92 -28.66 -11.91
C TYR A 550 32.47 -28.20 -12.12
N GLY A 551 32.20 -27.33 -13.10
CA GLY A 551 30.83 -27.04 -13.52
C GLY A 551 30.59 -25.65 -14.10
N ASP A 552 30.37 -25.65 -15.42
CA ASP A 552 29.68 -24.68 -16.29
C ASP A 552 30.25 -23.25 -16.50
N PRO A 553 30.83 -22.96 -17.69
CA PRO A 553 31.25 -21.61 -18.09
C PRO A 553 30.12 -20.70 -18.64
N ASN A 554 28.84 -21.09 -18.57
CA ASN A 554 27.72 -20.31 -19.13
C ASN A 554 26.81 -19.62 -18.09
N ALA A 555 27.25 -19.42 -16.86
CA ALA A 555 26.46 -18.70 -15.85
C ALA A 555 26.53 -17.17 -16.04
N MET A 556 25.49 -16.64 -16.70
CA MET A 556 24.89 -15.28 -16.61
C MET A 556 25.78 -14.09 -16.21
N ASP A 557 25.90 -13.13 -17.14
CA ASP A 557 26.17 -11.71 -16.85
C ASP A 557 25.04 -11.17 -15.96
N MET A 558 25.31 -10.99 -14.66
CA MET A 558 24.45 -10.20 -13.78
C MET A 558 24.85 -8.73 -13.91
N ASN A 559 23.94 -7.92 -14.45
CA ASN A 559 24.07 -6.47 -14.43
C ASN A 559 23.82 -5.96 -13.00
N LEU A 560 24.85 -5.38 -12.37
CA LEU A 560 24.86 -4.85 -10.99
C LEU A 560 24.59 -3.33 -10.92
N ASP A 561 24.06 -2.73 -12.00
CA ASP A 561 23.86 -1.27 -12.14
C ASP A 561 22.89 -0.61 -11.12
N SER A 562 22.27 -1.34 -10.18
CA SER A 562 21.32 -0.77 -9.21
C SER A 562 21.86 -0.50 -7.80
N MET A 563 23.16 -0.65 -7.54
CA MET A 563 23.79 -0.29 -6.25
C MET A 563 24.49 1.09 -6.25
N ASP A 564 24.09 2.01 -7.13
CA ASP A 564 24.88 3.20 -7.45
C ASP A 564 24.56 4.46 -6.59
N TRP A 565 24.31 4.29 -5.29
CA TRP A 565 24.06 5.41 -4.37
C TRP A 565 25.00 5.49 -3.17
N LEU A 566 26.29 5.22 -3.38
CA LEU A 566 27.35 5.60 -2.42
C LEU A 566 28.77 5.77 -3.01
N LEU A 567 28.94 5.95 -4.32
CA LEU A 567 30.24 6.18 -4.96
C LEU A 567 30.19 7.29 -6.02
N THR A 568 30.08 8.55 -5.58
CA THR A 568 30.37 9.70 -6.46
C THR A 568 31.86 10.05 -6.42
N ASN A 569 32.63 9.50 -7.38
CA ASN A 569 33.71 10.20 -8.10
C ASN A 569 34.55 9.22 -8.96
N ALA A 570 34.17 9.04 -10.22
CA ALA A 570 35.08 8.90 -11.38
C ALA A 570 34.26 8.70 -12.66
N SER A 571 34.05 9.76 -13.43
CA SER A 571 33.42 9.69 -14.75
C SER A 571 34.38 9.08 -15.78
N GLY A 572 33.98 7.98 -16.41
CA GLY A 572 34.56 7.46 -17.64
C GLY A 572 33.43 7.07 -18.60
N GLU A 573 33.24 7.85 -19.65
CA GLU A 573 32.24 7.66 -20.70
C GLU A 573 32.39 6.30 -21.39
N HIS A 574 31.29 5.59 -21.58
CA HIS A 574 31.20 4.53 -22.59
C HIS A 574 29.90 4.63 -23.39
N ASN A 575 30.09 4.88 -24.69
CA ASN A 575 29.08 4.91 -25.74
C ASN A 575 28.84 3.47 -26.25
N PRO A 576 27.60 3.10 -26.62
CA PRO A 576 27.45 2.32 -27.85
C PRO A 576 26.20 2.69 -28.68
N GLY A 577 26.41 2.81 -29.99
CA GLY A 577 25.34 2.68 -30.99
C GLY A 577 25.35 1.28 -31.64
N ASN A 578 24.21 0.80 -32.11
CA ASN A 578 23.92 0.67 -33.56
C ASN A 578 22.55 0.05 -33.89
N GLN A 579 21.83 0.80 -34.72
CA GLN A 579 20.84 0.55 -35.79
C GLN A 579 20.43 -0.86 -36.26
N PHE A 580 19.20 -0.92 -36.81
CA PHE A 580 18.91 -1.32 -38.21
C PHE A 580 17.62 -0.66 -38.73
N VAL A 581 17.66 -0.01 -39.91
CA VAL A 581 16.59 -0.01 -40.95
C VAL A 581 17.24 0.18 -42.34
N ASP A 582 16.77 -0.60 -43.33
CA ASP A 582 17.15 -0.54 -44.75
C ASP A 582 16.66 0.75 -45.45
N ASP A 583 17.50 1.37 -46.28
CA ASP A 583 17.15 1.63 -47.70
C ASP A 583 18.31 2.18 -48.57
N PHE A 584 18.09 2.00 -49.88
CA PHE A 584 18.97 2.07 -51.06
C PHE A 584 20.08 3.14 -51.16
N ILE A 585 21.32 2.71 -51.48
CA ILE A 585 22.53 3.54 -51.66
C ILE A 585 22.98 3.60 -53.14
N VAL A 586 23.37 4.78 -53.65
CA VAL A 586 24.26 4.92 -54.82
C VAL A 586 25.64 5.37 -54.37
N THR A 587 26.63 4.47 -54.43
CA THR A 587 28.00 4.73 -53.96
C THR A 587 28.92 5.13 -55.10
N LYS A 588 29.77 6.15 -54.89
CA LYS A 588 30.97 6.39 -55.71
C LYS A 588 32.20 6.43 -54.81
N ASN A 589 33.05 5.41 -54.92
CA ASN A 589 34.27 5.29 -54.15
C ASN A 589 35.37 6.21 -54.71
N ILE A 590 36.01 6.98 -53.83
CA ILE A 590 37.28 7.67 -54.10
C ILE A 590 38.35 7.05 -53.20
N THR A 591 39.42 6.53 -53.78
CA THR A 591 40.53 5.91 -53.04
C THR A 591 41.59 6.97 -52.71
N TYR A 592 41.97 7.09 -51.44
CA TYR A 592 43.10 7.91 -50.98
C TYR A 592 44.37 7.06 -50.80
N ASN A 593 45.51 7.58 -51.26
CA ASN A 593 46.85 7.07 -50.95
C ASN A 593 47.52 8.03 -49.96
N ASN A 594 48.09 7.48 -48.90
CA ASN A 594 48.75 8.21 -47.82
C ASN A 594 50.04 8.91 -48.30
N ASP A 595 50.26 10.11 -47.74
CA ASP A 595 51.47 10.96 -47.77
C ASP A 595 51.38 12.22 -48.65
N THR A 596 50.71 13.27 -48.13
CA THR A 596 51.14 14.69 -48.13
C THR A 596 50.05 15.59 -47.54
N THR A 597 50.41 16.57 -46.71
CA THR A 597 49.51 17.66 -46.27
C THR A 597 49.06 18.50 -47.46
N TYR A 598 47.76 18.52 -47.75
CA TYR A 598 47.14 19.39 -48.74
C TYR A 598 46.21 20.40 -48.05
N THR A 599 46.33 21.68 -48.42
CA THR A 599 45.27 22.66 -48.24
C THR A 599 44.11 22.31 -49.17
N LEU A 600 42.96 21.92 -48.61
CA LEU A 600 41.73 21.70 -49.34
C LEU A 600 41.20 23.03 -49.90
N THR A 601 41.11 23.12 -51.22
CA THR A 601 40.32 24.15 -51.91
C THR A 601 38.84 23.80 -51.74
N PRO A 602 37.94 24.74 -51.37
CA PRO A 602 36.52 24.45 -51.24
C PRO A 602 35.94 23.86 -52.53
N LEU A 603 35.21 22.76 -52.40
CA LEU A 603 34.45 22.17 -53.50
C LEU A 603 33.13 22.94 -53.65
N THR A 604 33.01 23.70 -54.72
CA THR A 604 31.76 24.39 -55.08
C THR A 604 30.89 23.46 -55.92
N PHE A 605 29.68 23.16 -55.46
CA PHE A 605 28.67 22.50 -56.28
C PHE A 605 27.77 23.56 -56.91
N THR A 606 27.57 23.47 -58.23
CA THR A 606 26.64 24.33 -58.96
C THR A 606 25.63 23.42 -59.64
N ALA A 607 24.41 23.37 -59.11
CA ALA A 607 23.30 22.69 -59.75
C ALA A 607 22.53 23.69 -60.60
N THR A 608 22.47 23.44 -61.91
CA THR A 608 21.76 24.29 -62.87
C THR A 608 20.54 23.54 -63.38
N ASN A 609 19.33 23.96 -62.98
CA ASN A 609 18.09 23.42 -63.54
C ASN A 609 17.80 24.13 -64.88
N SER A 610 17.99 23.43 -66.00
CA SER A 610 17.90 24.00 -67.37
C SER A 610 16.50 24.44 -67.79
N THR A 611 15.48 24.18 -66.99
CA THR A 611 14.08 24.46 -67.35
C THR A 611 13.58 25.79 -66.80
N ASN A 612 14.08 26.25 -65.64
CA ASN A 612 13.57 27.46 -64.94
C ASN A 612 14.65 28.52 -64.57
N GLY A 613 15.92 28.34 -64.96
CA GLY A 613 16.93 29.41 -64.89
C GLY A 613 17.47 29.76 -63.48
N TYR A 614 17.21 28.94 -62.47
CA TYR A 614 17.75 29.14 -61.12
C TYR A 614 19.16 28.54 -60.98
N THR A 615 20.04 29.30 -60.32
CA THR A 615 21.40 28.89 -59.94
C THR A 615 21.56 29.06 -58.43
N GLY A 616 21.58 27.94 -57.70
CA GLY A 616 22.00 27.88 -56.30
C GLY A 616 23.48 27.54 -56.22
N THR A 617 24.24 28.28 -55.42
CA THR A 617 25.65 27.98 -55.11
C THR A 617 25.79 27.87 -53.62
N GLU A 618 26.12 26.69 -53.12
CA GLU A 618 26.38 26.47 -51.70
C GLU A 618 27.86 26.12 -51.49
N ILE A 619 28.49 26.74 -50.49
CA ILE A 619 29.90 26.55 -50.15
C ILE A 619 29.94 25.78 -48.83
N ILE A 620 30.30 24.51 -48.89
CA ILE A 620 30.43 23.66 -47.71
C ILE A 620 31.89 23.68 -47.25
N THR A 621 32.11 24.02 -45.98
CA THR A 621 33.44 23.95 -45.34
C THR A 621 33.49 22.68 -44.49
N ILE A 622 34.37 21.75 -44.84
CA ILE A 622 34.49 20.45 -44.15
C ILE A 622 35.46 20.60 -42.96
N PRO A 623 35.06 20.28 -41.72
CA PRO A 623 35.98 20.18 -40.58
C PRO A 623 36.90 18.96 -40.75
N ASN A 624 38.18 19.08 -40.39
CA ASN A 624 39.22 18.10 -40.73
C ASN A 624 39.14 16.73 -40.02
N ASP A 625 38.20 16.50 -39.09
CA ASP A 625 38.27 15.35 -38.17
C ASP A 625 37.02 14.46 -38.17
N LEU A 626 36.50 14.08 -39.34
CA LEU A 626 35.48 13.03 -39.44
C LEU A 626 35.80 12.01 -40.53
N ASN A 627 35.83 10.73 -40.15
CA ASN A 627 36.02 9.57 -41.03
C ASN A 627 34.68 8.97 -41.50
N ASP A 628 33.61 9.75 -41.51
CA ASP A 628 32.27 9.31 -41.94
C ASP A 628 31.81 9.97 -43.23
N THR A 629 31.06 9.20 -44.04
CA THR A 629 30.37 9.63 -45.25
C THR A 629 29.34 10.71 -44.94
N MET A 630 29.49 11.90 -45.54
CA MET A 630 28.50 12.98 -45.49
C MET A 630 27.58 12.92 -46.71
N THR A 631 26.27 12.80 -46.48
CA THR A 631 25.22 12.92 -47.50
C THR A 631 24.73 14.37 -47.52
N VAL A 632 24.74 15.02 -48.69
CA VAL A 632 24.20 16.37 -48.88
C VAL A 632 22.99 16.27 -49.82
N ILE A 633 21.81 16.59 -49.30
CA ILE A 633 20.56 16.66 -50.07
C ILE A 633 20.27 18.14 -50.32
N VAL A 634 20.24 18.55 -51.59
CA VAL A 634 19.85 19.92 -51.98
C VAL A 634 18.47 19.84 -52.64
N ASP A 635 17.44 20.21 -51.89
CA ASP A 635 16.09 20.35 -52.41
C ASP A 635 15.92 21.73 -53.08
N MET A 636 15.37 21.74 -54.29
CA MET A 636 15.10 22.95 -55.06
C MET A 636 13.72 22.84 -55.72
N SER A 637 12.67 22.84 -54.90
CA SER A 637 11.29 23.11 -55.33
C SER A 637 10.77 24.38 -54.64
N PRO A 638 10.09 25.30 -55.35
CA PRO A 638 9.33 26.37 -54.73
C PRO A 638 7.89 25.89 -54.58
N GLU A 639 7.66 24.94 -53.68
CA GLU A 639 6.35 24.84 -53.04
C GLU A 639 6.34 25.89 -51.92
N SER A 640 5.23 26.60 -51.75
CA SER A 640 5.01 27.32 -50.49
C SER A 640 4.95 26.24 -49.43
N VAL A 641 6.10 25.88 -48.84
CA VAL A 641 6.17 24.85 -47.81
C VAL A 641 5.31 25.37 -46.67
N ASP A 642 4.13 24.79 -46.51
CA ASP A 642 3.32 25.02 -45.33
C ASP A 642 4.20 24.65 -44.13
N ASN A 643 4.47 25.65 -43.29
CA ASN A 643 5.34 25.50 -42.15
C ASN A 643 4.46 25.43 -40.91
N TYR A 644 4.00 24.23 -40.63
CA TYR A 644 3.17 23.92 -39.48
C TYR A 644 4.03 23.84 -38.22
N THR A 645 3.68 24.62 -37.19
CA THR A 645 4.36 24.59 -35.88
C THR A 645 3.37 24.41 -34.74
N ILE A 646 3.81 23.71 -33.70
CA ILE A 646 3.09 23.55 -32.43
C ILE A 646 3.96 24.18 -31.35
N ASN A 647 3.54 25.33 -30.82
CA ASN A 647 4.19 25.93 -29.67
C ASN A 647 3.50 25.44 -28.39
N VAL A 648 4.28 24.95 -27.44
CA VAL A 648 3.75 24.35 -26.21
C VAL A 648 4.10 25.20 -25.00
N THR A 649 3.10 25.50 -24.18
CA THR A 649 3.30 26.03 -22.83
C THR A 649 2.77 25.05 -21.79
N ILE A 650 3.52 24.88 -20.70
CA ILE A 650 3.17 24.09 -19.52
C ILE A 650 3.08 25.08 -18.36
N ASP A 651 1.91 25.16 -17.72
CA ASP A 651 1.56 26.13 -16.67
C ASP A 651 1.86 27.60 -17.08
N GLY A 652 1.66 27.91 -18.36
CA GLY A 652 1.90 29.23 -18.92
C GLY A 652 3.35 29.52 -19.33
N GLU A 653 4.29 28.60 -19.11
CA GLU A 653 5.69 28.74 -19.50
C GLU A 653 6.03 27.86 -20.71
N TYR A 654 6.82 28.37 -21.67
CA TYR A 654 7.25 27.57 -22.83
C TYR A 654 8.11 26.38 -22.41
N SER A 655 7.57 25.17 -22.55
CA SER A 655 8.23 23.94 -22.12
C SER A 655 7.60 22.72 -22.79
N THR A 656 8.40 21.68 -22.99
CA THR A 656 7.95 20.30 -23.30
C THR A 656 8.41 19.32 -22.22
N VAL A 657 8.78 19.84 -21.06
CA VAL A 657 9.32 19.07 -19.93
C VAL A 657 8.35 19.15 -18.77
N PHE A 658 7.87 17.99 -18.34
CA PHE A 658 7.15 17.82 -17.08
C PHE A 658 8.16 17.62 -15.95
N ASN A 659 7.99 18.37 -14.87
CA ASN A 659 8.93 18.28 -13.74
C ASN A 659 8.69 17.02 -12.91
N GLN A 660 7.48 16.46 -12.95
CA GLN A 660 7.06 15.35 -12.10
C GLN A 660 5.91 14.56 -12.75
N THR A 661 5.91 13.24 -12.56
CA THR A 661 4.76 12.36 -12.82
C THR A 661 3.67 12.50 -11.74
N ALA A 662 2.44 12.03 -12.00
CA ALA A 662 1.28 12.08 -11.09
C ALA A 662 0.89 13.48 -10.61
N GLN A 663 1.30 14.51 -11.33
CA GLN A 663 0.95 15.90 -11.04
C GLN A 663 0.17 16.49 -12.22
N PRO A 664 -0.90 17.26 -11.97
CA PRO A 664 -1.68 17.88 -13.03
C PRO A 664 -0.97 19.12 -13.59
N TYR A 665 -0.87 19.21 -14.91
CA TYR A 665 -0.29 20.34 -15.64
C TYR A 665 -1.30 20.96 -16.59
N GLU A 666 -1.37 22.29 -16.62
CA GLU A 666 -2.09 22.99 -17.69
C GLU A 666 -1.18 23.09 -18.92
N VAL A 667 -1.50 22.36 -19.98
CA VAL A 667 -0.69 22.34 -21.20
C VAL A 667 -1.48 23.00 -22.33
N THR A 668 -1.01 24.15 -22.79
CA THR A 668 -1.60 24.87 -23.92
C THR A 668 -0.73 24.69 -25.15
N PHE A 669 -1.36 24.24 -26.23
CA PHE A 669 -0.78 24.13 -27.55
C PHE A 669 -1.29 25.28 -28.42
N HIS A 670 -0.38 25.94 -29.13
CA HIS A 670 -0.69 26.93 -30.15
C HIS A 670 -0.23 26.40 -31.51
N ALA A 671 -1.18 26.09 -32.38
CA ALA A 671 -0.94 25.59 -33.72
C ALA A 671 -1.03 26.71 -34.76
N GLU A 672 -0.01 26.84 -35.60
CA GLU A 672 0.06 27.85 -36.66
C GLU A 672 0.63 27.27 -37.95
N ASN A 673 0.24 27.82 -39.10
CA ASN A 673 0.87 27.58 -40.39
C ASN A 673 1.41 28.91 -40.91
N ASN A 674 2.73 29.01 -41.09
CA ASN A 674 3.39 30.22 -41.58
C ASN A 674 3.09 31.47 -40.70
N GLY A 675 2.97 31.27 -39.39
CA GLY A 675 2.68 32.33 -38.40
C GLY A 675 1.20 32.75 -38.33
N LEU A 676 0.31 32.06 -39.04
CA LEU A 676 -1.13 32.26 -38.95
C LEU A 676 -1.76 31.14 -38.10
N PRO A 677 -2.60 31.46 -37.10
CA PRO A 677 -3.25 30.44 -36.29
C PRO A 677 -4.12 29.50 -37.12
N LEU A 678 -4.06 28.20 -36.80
CA LEU A 678 -4.87 27.16 -37.42
C LEU A 678 -6.17 26.99 -36.64
N VAL A 679 -7.31 27.26 -37.26
CA VAL A 679 -8.62 27.29 -36.59
C VAL A 679 -9.39 26.01 -36.88
N ASN A 680 -9.94 25.38 -35.84
CA ASN A 680 -10.74 24.15 -35.92
C ASN A 680 -9.97 22.95 -36.51
N GLU A 681 -8.65 22.92 -36.32
CA GLU A 681 -7.81 21.77 -36.65
C GLU A 681 -7.70 20.84 -35.45
N THR A 682 -7.50 19.54 -35.69
CA THR A 682 -7.51 18.54 -34.62
C THR A 682 -6.11 18.36 -34.04
N LEU A 683 -5.97 18.49 -32.72
CA LEU A 683 -4.74 18.15 -32.01
C LEU A 683 -4.97 16.95 -31.10
N PHE A 684 -4.14 15.93 -31.28
CA PHE A 684 -4.11 14.71 -30.46
C PHE A 684 -3.01 14.84 -29.41
N VAL A 685 -3.29 14.44 -28.18
CA VAL A 685 -2.29 14.19 -27.12
C VAL A 685 -2.29 12.70 -26.86
N ILE A 686 -1.12 12.07 -26.97
CA ILE A 686 -0.96 10.62 -26.95
C ILE A 686 0.07 10.25 -25.90
N GLU A 687 -0.34 9.39 -24.97
CA GLU A 687 0.55 8.69 -24.04
C GLU A 687 0.73 7.25 -24.50
N LEU A 688 1.98 6.84 -24.73
CA LEU A 688 2.38 5.49 -25.07
C LEU A 688 2.91 4.76 -23.84
N ASN A 689 2.42 3.54 -23.64
CA ASN A 689 2.83 2.61 -22.58
C ASN A 689 2.62 3.12 -21.14
N GLY A 690 1.94 4.25 -20.95
CA GLY A 690 1.55 4.77 -19.65
C GLY A 690 0.58 3.88 -18.87
N ASN A 691 0.35 4.25 -17.62
CA ASN A 691 -0.63 3.60 -16.75
C ASN A 691 -2.04 4.13 -17.08
N ASN A 692 -2.66 3.58 -18.12
CA ASN A 692 -3.99 3.97 -18.53
C ASN A 692 -5.06 3.24 -17.69
N LEU A 693 -5.84 3.94 -16.87
CA LEU A 693 -6.92 3.34 -16.08
C LEU A 693 -7.95 2.61 -16.96
N PHE A 694 -8.28 3.16 -18.14
CA PHE A 694 -9.29 2.58 -19.02
C PHE A 694 -8.82 1.25 -19.65
N VAL A 695 -7.54 1.13 -20.00
CA VAL A 695 -6.92 -0.10 -20.52
C VAL A 695 -5.60 -0.37 -19.77
N PRO A 696 -5.66 -1.00 -18.59
CA PRO A 696 -4.50 -1.12 -17.71
C PRO A 696 -3.46 -2.12 -18.23
N VAL A 697 -3.86 -3.10 -19.05
CA VAL A 697 -2.98 -4.14 -19.59
C VAL A 697 -3.37 -4.49 -21.03
N THR A 698 -2.39 -4.44 -21.93
CA THR A 698 -2.44 -5.12 -23.22
C THR A 698 -1.76 -6.48 -23.07
N VAL A 699 -2.42 -7.58 -23.50
CA VAL A 699 -1.80 -8.90 -23.48
C VAL A 699 -1.00 -9.06 -24.78
N ASN A 700 0.28 -9.42 -24.69
CA ASN A 700 1.22 -9.71 -25.79
C ASN A 700 2.06 -8.54 -26.37
N ASN A 701 2.55 -7.62 -25.54
CA ASN A 701 3.47 -6.53 -25.97
C ASN A 701 2.90 -5.58 -27.02
N SER A 702 1.58 -5.54 -27.22
CA SER A 702 0.93 -4.53 -28.07
C SER A 702 1.11 -3.14 -27.45
N LEU A 703 1.48 -2.15 -28.26
CA LEU A 703 1.63 -0.75 -27.85
C LEU A 703 0.32 -0.24 -27.23
N ASN A 704 0.35 0.14 -25.94
CA ASN A 704 -0.79 0.77 -25.28
C ASN A 704 -0.80 2.26 -25.65
N ARG A 705 -1.83 2.72 -26.37
CA ARG A 705 -1.98 4.13 -26.75
C ARG A 705 -3.19 4.74 -26.07
N ALA A 706 -2.99 5.65 -25.12
CA ALA A 706 -4.07 6.47 -24.59
C ALA A 706 -4.08 7.80 -25.34
N LEU A 707 -5.19 8.13 -26.01
CA LEU A 707 -5.28 9.39 -26.74
C LEU A 707 -6.51 10.23 -26.38
N SER A 708 -6.27 11.52 -26.23
CA SER A 708 -7.26 12.58 -26.09
C SER A 708 -7.09 13.57 -27.24
N TYR A 709 -8.18 14.15 -27.73
CA TYR A 709 -8.10 15.15 -28.80
C TYR A 709 -9.13 16.27 -28.62
N ALA A 710 -8.84 17.43 -29.19
CA ALA A 710 -9.83 18.49 -29.38
C ALA A 710 -9.41 19.38 -30.55
N ASN A 711 -10.31 20.28 -30.94
CA ASN A 711 -10.07 21.22 -32.03
C ASN A 711 -9.50 22.54 -31.50
N THR A 712 -8.62 23.15 -32.28
CA THR A 712 -8.07 24.48 -31.99
C THR A 712 -9.13 25.58 -32.10
N ASP A 713 -9.02 26.61 -31.25
CA ASP A 713 -9.92 27.75 -31.24
C ASP A 713 -9.61 28.77 -32.36
N GLU A 714 -10.29 29.92 -32.35
CA GLU A 714 -10.09 31.01 -33.33
C GLU A 714 -8.68 31.63 -33.29
N ASN A 715 -7.93 31.40 -32.22
CA ASN A 715 -6.56 31.85 -32.02
C ASN A 715 -5.56 30.71 -32.20
N GLY A 716 -5.98 29.55 -32.71
CA GLY A 716 -5.12 28.37 -32.87
C GLY A 716 -4.71 27.71 -31.56
N ASN A 717 -5.35 28.06 -30.45
CA ASN A 717 -5.02 27.52 -29.13
C ASN A 717 -5.90 26.32 -28.78
N ILE A 718 -5.33 25.44 -27.97
CA ILE A 718 -6.04 24.34 -27.31
C ILE A 718 -5.33 24.01 -25.99
N THR A 719 -6.09 23.84 -24.91
CA THR A 719 -5.54 23.57 -23.57
C THR A 719 -5.96 22.19 -23.07
N PHE A 720 -5.04 21.45 -22.46
CA PHE A 720 -5.26 20.16 -21.83
C PHE A 720 -4.81 20.21 -20.37
N ILE A 721 -5.50 19.46 -19.50
CA ILE A 721 -4.94 19.08 -18.20
C ILE A 721 -4.27 17.72 -18.37
N ILE A 722 -2.95 17.70 -18.25
CA ILE A 722 -2.11 16.52 -18.50
C ILE A 722 -1.50 16.06 -17.19
N THR A 723 -1.62 14.76 -16.88
CA THR A 723 -1.01 14.14 -15.70
C THR A 723 -0.15 12.97 -16.15
N PRO A 724 1.16 13.15 -16.38
CA PRO A 724 2.03 12.07 -16.87
C PRO A 724 2.03 10.88 -15.92
N THR A 725 1.89 9.65 -16.43
CA THR A 725 1.67 8.44 -15.62
C THR A 725 2.87 7.50 -15.52
N HIS A 726 4.07 8.01 -15.84
CA HIS A 726 5.35 7.30 -15.84
C HIS A 726 5.83 6.93 -14.42
N TYR A 727 5.01 6.25 -13.60
CA TYR A 727 5.40 5.76 -12.28
C TYR A 727 4.84 4.35 -12.00
N PRO A 728 5.67 3.39 -11.53
CA PRO A 728 7.14 3.47 -11.48
C PRO A 728 7.72 3.65 -12.89
N THR A 729 9.03 3.78 -13.04
CA THR A 729 9.65 3.92 -14.37
C THR A 729 9.18 2.81 -15.33
N ILE A 730 8.64 3.19 -16.48
CA ILE A 730 8.07 2.30 -17.49
C ILE A 730 9.00 2.31 -18.71
N PRO A 731 9.51 1.15 -19.15
CA PRO A 731 10.25 1.05 -20.40
C PRO A 731 9.41 1.55 -21.58
N ASP A 732 10.05 2.28 -22.50
CA ASP A 732 9.42 2.76 -23.73
C ASP A 732 8.21 3.68 -23.51
N TYR A 733 8.16 4.39 -22.36
CA TYR A 733 7.17 5.44 -22.12
C TYR A 733 7.42 6.65 -23.01
N GLU A 734 6.40 7.08 -23.76
CA GLU A 734 6.46 8.29 -24.57
C GLU A 734 5.19 9.12 -24.40
N LEU A 735 5.33 10.43 -24.47
CA LEU A 735 4.22 11.37 -24.48
C LEU A 735 4.48 12.40 -25.58
N TYR A 736 3.51 12.57 -26.49
CA TYR A 736 3.63 13.52 -27.59
C TYR A 736 2.27 14.08 -27.99
N ALA A 737 2.30 15.19 -28.71
CA ALA A 737 1.15 15.78 -29.37
C ALA A 737 1.31 15.73 -30.89
N LEU A 738 0.23 15.45 -31.60
CA LEU A 738 0.17 15.42 -33.07
C LEU A 738 -0.88 16.41 -33.56
N LEU A 739 -0.49 17.31 -34.46
CA LEU A 739 -1.41 18.20 -35.17
C LEU A 739 -1.84 17.52 -36.47
N ASN A 740 -3.15 17.34 -36.64
CA ASN A 740 -3.77 16.78 -37.83
C ASN A 740 -4.52 17.87 -38.58
N VAL A 741 -4.14 18.08 -39.85
CA VAL A 741 -4.77 19.05 -40.76
C VAL A 741 -5.24 18.29 -42.00
N ASP A 742 -6.54 18.40 -42.30
CA ASP A 742 -7.19 17.72 -43.42
C ASP A 742 -6.98 16.18 -43.47
N GLY A 743 -6.72 15.55 -42.32
CA GLY A 743 -6.51 14.10 -42.19
C GLY A 743 -5.04 13.70 -42.06
N ASP A 744 -4.10 14.58 -42.39
CA ASP A 744 -2.67 14.31 -42.36
C ASP A 744 -2.01 14.86 -41.08
N VAL A 745 -1.07 14.10 -40.50
CA VAL A 745 -0.25 14.59 -39.38
C VAL A 745 0.83 15.50 -39.93
N VAL A 746 0.72 16.80 -39.67
CA VAL A 746 1.59 17.84 -40.27
C VAL A 746 2.65 18.38 -39.30
N ALA A 747 2.47 18.23 -37.99
CA ALA A 747 3.43 18.62 -36.96
C ALA A 747 3.31 17.76 -35.70
N ASN A 748 4.37 17.69 -34.90
CA ASN A 748 4.36 17.01 -33.60
C ASN A 748 5.16 17.77 -32.54
N ALA A 749 4.90 17.46 -31.27
CA ALA A 749 5.70 17.90 -30.12
C ALA A 749 5.92 16.71 -29.18
N THR A 750 7.16 16.45 -28.79
CA THR A 750 7.50 15.35 -27.86
C THR A 750 7.79 15.89 -26.47
N PHE A 751 7.33 15.18 -25.45
CA PHE A 751 7.50 15.56 -24.05
C PHE A 751 8.52 14.67 -23.33
N SER A 752 9.11 15.22 -22.27
CA SER A 752 9.98 14.46 -21.35
C SER A 752 9.55 14.71 -19.89
N ILE A 753 9.96 13.82 -18.99
CA ILE A 753 9.66 13.90 -17.56
C ILE A 753 10.99 13.82 -16.79
N THR A 754 11.24 14.76 -15.88
CA THR A 754 12.52 14.80 -15.14
C THR A 754 12.49 14.01 -13.82
N ASN A 755 11.35 13.94 -13.13
CA ASN A 755 11.18 13.14 -11.91
C ASN A 755 10.07 12.09 -12.08
N ASN A 756 10.49 10.84 -12.32
CA ASN A 756 9.62 9.67 -12.52
C ASN A 756 10.01 8.47 -11.63
N ALA A 757 11.05 8.62 -10.80
CA ALA A 757 11.57 7.56 -9.93
C ALA A 757 10.89 7.51 -8.56
N SER A 758 10.28 8.62 -8.12
CA SER A 758 9.58 8.71 -6.85
C SER A 758 8.43 9.72 -6.93
N LEU A 759 7.31 9.41 -6.30
CA LEU A 759 6.24 10.37 -6.08
C LEU A 759 6.56 11.21 -4.84
N SER A 760 6.87 12.49 -5.02
CA SER A 760 7.04 13.44 -3.91
C SER A 760 5.82 14.34 -3.83
N PHE A 761 5.23 14.48 -2.65
CA PHE A 761 4.13 15.43 -2.44
C PHE A 761 4.62 16.86 -2.68
N THR A 762 4.12 17.48 -3.75
CA THR A 762 4.35 18.90 -4.00
C THR A 762 3.00 19.57 -4.25
N ASP A 763 2.63 20.46 -3.33
CA ASP A 763 1.45 21.32 -3.49
C ASP A 763 1.63 22.14 -4.75
N LYS A 764 0.78 21.89 -5.76
CA LYS A 764 0.79 22.67 -7.00
C LYS A 764 -0.52 23.42 -7.15
N PRO A 765 -0.55 24.73 -6.87
CA PRO A 765 -1.71 25.54 -7.13
C PRO A 765 -1.91 25.66 -8.64
N ILE A 766 -2.92 24.97 -9.20
CA ILE A 766 -3.27 25.19 -10.61
C ILE A 766 -4.09 26.48 -10.69
N THR A 767 -3.56 27.47 -11.41
CA THR A 767 -4.21 28.76 -11.66
C THR A 767 -4.75 28.71 -13.08
N PRO A 768 -6.07 28.81 -13.34
CA PRO A 768 -7.02 29.68 -12.65
C PRO A 768 -8.03 28.95 -11.75
N SER A 769 -8.70 29.71 -10.88
CA SER A 769 -9.85 29.29 -10.04
C SER A 769 -11.05 28.72 -10.83
N SER A 770 -10.95 28.61 -12.16
CA SER A 770 -11.93 28.02 -13.07
C SER A 770 -11.65 26.57 -13.43
N LEU A 771 -10.56 25.96 -12.94
CA LEU A 771 -10.42 24.50 -12.85
C LEU A 771 -11.36 23.98 -11.74
N SER A 772 -12.64 24.11 -12.09
CA SER A 772 -13.88 23.91 -11.36
C SER A 772 -13.90 22.59 -10.59
N ASP A 773 -14.77 22.52 -9.57
CA ASP A 773 -15.23 21.31 -8.88
C ASP A 773 -15.26 20.04 -9.76
N ASN A 774 -15.52 20.17 -11.06
CA ASN A 774 -15.47 19.09 -12.05
C ASN A 774 -14.15 18.31 -12.08
N ILE A 775 -12.98 18.95 -11.95
CA ILE A 775 -11.69 18.22 -11.94
C ILE A 775 -11.51 17.46 -10.63
N LYS A 776 -11.88 18.07 -9.50
CA LYS A 776 -11.92 17.37 -8.22
C LYS A 776 -12.88 16.19 -8.27
N VAL A 777 -14.07 16.36 -8.85
CA VAL A 777 -15.04 15.28 -9.07
C VAL A 777 -14.46 14.18 -9.95
N VAL A 778 -13.78 14.53 -11.05
CA VAL A 778 -13.09 13.56 -11.92
C VAL A 778 -12.05 12.78 -11.15
N VAL A 779 -11.20 13.45 -10.39
CA VAL A 779 -10.10 12.81 -9.66
C VAL A 779 -10.61 11.96 -8.50
N ASN A 780 -11.58 12.45 -7.73
CA ASN A 780 -12.24 11.67 -6.69
C ASN A 780 -12.93 10.41 -7.29
N SER A 781 -13.46 10.52 -8.51
CA SER A 781 -14.02 9.38 -9.24
C SER A 781 -12.94 8.42 -9.73
N LEU A 782 -11.80 8.92 -10.20
CA LEU A 782 -10.64 8.09 -10.59
C LEU A 782 -10.08 7.30 -9.42
N VAL A 783 -9.98 7.90 -8.22
CA VAL A 783 -9.58 7.20 -6.99
C VAL A 783 -10.57 6.09 -6.67
N SER A 784 -11.88 6.39 -6.66
CA SER A 784 -12.91 5.37 -6.39
C SER A 784 -12.85 4.20 -7.39
N LEU A 785 -12.57 4.49 -8.67
CA LEU A 785 -12.41 3.47 -9.71
C LEU A 785 -11.11 2.67 -9.54
N ALA A 786 -10.01 3.31 -9.18
CA ALA A 786 -8.72 2.67 -8.93
C ALA A 786 -8.78 1.75 -7.69
N ASP A 787 -9.42 2.20 -6.61
CA ASP A 787 -9.63 1.42 -5.39
C ASP A 787 -10.52 0.20 -5.65
N SER A 788 -11.61 0.39 -6.41
CA SER A 788 -12.46 -0.71 -6.84
C SER A 788 -11.67 -1.73 -7.64
N LEU A 789 -10.88 -1.28 -8.62
CA LEU A 789 -10.05 -2.14 -9.45
C LEU A 789 -8.97 -2.88 -8.62
N PHE A 790 -8.38 -2.21 -7.63
CA PHE A 790 -7.45 -2.81 -6.69
C PHE A 790 -8.13 -3.90 -5.85
N TYR A 791 -9.32 -3.63 -5.31
CA TYR A 791 -10.10 -4.61 -4.57
C TYR A 791 -10.41 -5.85 -5.43
N TRP A 792 -10.86 -5.66 -6.66
CA TRP A 792 -11.12 -6.75 -7.60
C TRP A 792 -9.89 -7.61 -7.90
N THR A 793 -8.74 -6.97 -8.11
CA THR A 793 -7.51 -7.67 -8.54
C THR A 793 -6.69 -8.23 -7.40
N SER A 794 -6.78 -7.67 -6.20
CA SER A 794 -6.01 -8.07 -5.02
C SER A 794 -6.78 -8.93 -4.04
N THR A 795 -8.10 -8.72 -3.92
CA THR A 795 -8.94 -9.41 -2.93
C THR A 795 -9.85 -10.43 -3.58
N ILE A 796 -10.59 -10.03 -4.62
CA ILE A 796 -11.56 -10.94 -5.27
C ILE A 796 -10.87 -11.94 -6.20
N GLU A 797 -9.80 -11.52 -6.87
CA GLU A 797 -9.06 -12.30 -7.87
C GLU A 797 -9.99 -12.83 -8.99
N LYS A 798 -10.96 -12.03 -9.41
CA LYS A 798 -11.90 -12.33 -10.50
C LYS A 798 -11.87 -11.25 -11.58
N ALA A 799 -12.27 -11.62 -12.79
CA ALA A 799 -12.52 -10.69 -13.88
C ALA A 799 -13.77 -11.07 -14.67
N ASN A 800 -14.39 -10.08 -15.32
CA ASN A 800 -15.50 -10.31 -16.24
C ASN A 800 -14.96 -10.67 -17.62
N PHE A 801 -15.35 -11.83 -18.15
CA PHE A 801 -14.89 -12.29 -19.46
C PHE A 801 -15.92 -11.95 -20.54
N ILE A 802 -15.45 -11.26 -21.58
CA ILE A 802 -16.27 -10.80 -22.69
C ILE A 802 -15.66 -11.31 -23.98
N GLU A 803 -16.41 -12.11 -24.73
CA GLU A 803 -16.00 -12.53 -26.06
C GLU A 803 -16.68 -11.68 -27.13
N VAL A 804 -15.87 -11.12 -28.01
CA VAL A 804 -16.32 -10.35 -29.18
C VAL A 804 -15.90 -11.10 -30.43
N SER A 805 -16.88 -11.58 -31.19
CA SER A 805 -16.65 -12.21 -32.50
C SER A 805 -17.07 -11.25 -33.60
N ALA A 806 -16.10 -10.71 -34.34
CA ALA A 806 -16.31 -9.84 -35.49
C ALA A 806 -16.03 -10.59 -36.79
N TYR A 807 -16.84 -10.33 -37.81
CA TYR A 807 -16.75 -11.00 -39.11
C TYR A 807 -16.54 -10.00 -40.25
N THR A 808 -15.80 -10.40 -41.29
CA THR A 808 -15.51 -9.56 -42.49
C THR A 808 -16.75 -9.09 -43.26
N ASN A 809 -17.92 -9.64 -42.97
CA ASN A 809 -19.21 -9.22 -43.53
C ASN A 809 -19.96 -8.20 -42.64
N SER A 810 -19.26 -7.53 -41.74
CA SER A 810 -19.78 -6.53 -40.79
C SER A 810 -20.74 -7.06 -39.72
N SER A 811 -20.79 -8.38 -39.50
CA SER A 811 -21.50 -8.94 -38.34
C SER A 811 -20.59 -8.98 -37.11
N ILE A 812 -21.15 -8.67 -35.94
CA ILE A 812 -20.45 -8.69 -34.66
C ILE A 812 -21.36 -9.28 -33.59
N SER A 813 -20.80 -10.18 -32.79
CA SER A 813 -21.45 -10.82 -31.66
C SER A 813 -20.66 -10.51 -30.41
N VAL A 814 -21.32 -9.99 -29.38
CA VAL A 814 -20.73 -9.69 -28.06
C VAL A 814 -21.42 -10.57 -27.03
N SER A 815 -20.64 -11.22 -26.17
CA SER A 815 -21.15 -11.93 -25.00
C SER A 815 -20.81 -11.16 -23.72
N GLY A 816 -21.81 -10.87 -22.90
CA GLY A 816 -21.63 -10.19 -21.61
C GLY A 816 -21.92 -8.69 -21.61
N THR A 817 -21.66 -8.07 -20.47
CA THR A 817 -21.82 -6.64 -20.19
C THR A 817 -20.58 -6.22 -19.41
N LEU A 818 -20.03 -5.05 -19.74
CA LEU A 818 -18.90 -4.50 -19.02
C LEU A 818 -19.32 -4.08 -17.62
N GLN A 819 -18.40 -4.11 -16.66
CA GLN A 819 -18.66 -3.60 -15.31
C GLN A 819 -17.65 -2.52 -14.95
N THR A 820 -18.15 -1.35 -14.55
CA THR A 820 -17.36 -0.24 -14.02
C THR A 820 -16.58 -0.68 -12.77
N GLY A 821 -15.31 -0.29 -12.67
CA GLY A 821 -14.45 -0.59 -11.51
C GLY A 821 -13.94 -2.04 -11.42
N ALA A 822 -14.44 -2.94 -12.27
CA ALA A 822 -13.96 -4.32 -12.36
C ALA A 822 -13.01 -4.51 -13.56
N PRO A 823 -12.07 -5.47 -13.51
CA PRO A 823 -11.31 -5.86 -14.68
C PRO A 823 -12.22 -6.63 -15.67
N ASN A 824 -12.36 -6.11 -16.89
CA ASN A 824 -13.11 -6.78 -17.96
C ASN A 824 -12.15 -7.32 -19.01
N VAL A 825 -11.91 -8.63 -19.00
CA VAL A 825 -11.05 -9.33 -19.98
C VAL A 825 -11.85 -9.51 -21.27
N ILE A 826 -11.49 -8.76 -22.30
CA ILE A 826 -12.08 -8.86 -23.63
C ILE A 826 -11.21 -9.76 -24.50
N THR A 827 -11.81 -10.81 -25.06
CA THR A 827 -11.19 -11.66 -26.10
C THR A 827 -11.85 -11.37 -27.44
N VAL A 828 -11.05 -10.98 -28.44
CA VAL A 828 -11.57 -10.65 -29.78
C VAL A 828 -11.19 -11.71 -30.81
N TYR A 829 -12.20 -12.24 -31.48
CA TYR A 829 -12.08 -13.16 -32.61
C TYR A 829 -12.47 -12.43 -33.89
N LEU A 830 -11.50 -12.20 -34.77
CA LEU A 830 -11.76 -11.66 -36.10
C LEU A 830 -11.75 -12.80 -37.12
N ASN A 831 -12.88 -13.00 -37.81
CA ASN A 831 -13.10 -14.10 -38.73
C ASN A 831 -13.59 -13.63 -40.11
N GLU A 832 -13.30 -14.38 -41.17
CA GLU A 832 -14.05 -14.29 -42.41
C GLU A 832 -15.49 -14.77 -42.22
N SER A 833 -16.38 -14.43 -43.15
CA SER A 833 -17.77 -14.94 -43.18
C SER A 833 -17.90 -16.48 -43.13
N ASN A 834 -16.84 -17.23 -43.43
CA ASN A 834 -16.77 -18.70 -43.36
C ASN A 834 -16.24 -19.23 -42.01
N GLY A 835 -15.88 -18.36 -41.06
CA GLY A 835 -15.30 -18.71 -39.75
C GLY A 835 -13.77 -18.83 -39.72
N THR A 836 -13.06 -18.58 -40.82
CA THR A 836 -11.59 -18.60 -40.86
C THR A 836 -11.02 -17.35 -40.19
N ALA A 837 -10.10 -17.49 -39.24
CA ALA A 837 -9.51 -16.35 -38.55
C ALA A 837 -8.67 -15.45 -39.50
N VAL A 838 -8.76 -14.13 -39.34
CA VAL A 838 -7.97 -13.14 -40.12
C VAL A 838 -7.37 -12.07 -39.21
N ASN A 839 -6.28 -11.44 -39.65
CA ASN A 839 -5.64 -10.34 -38.92
C ASN A 839 -6.38 -9.02 -39.16
N GLY A 840 -6.37 -8.13 -38.17
CA GLY A 840 -6.92 -6.79 -38.27
C GLY A 840 -6.39 -5.87 -37.17
N THR A 841 -6.95 -4.66 -37.09
CA THR A 841 -6.68 -3.72 -36.00
C THR A 841 -7.97 -3.49 -35.24
N LEU A 842 -7.87 -3.43 -33.92
CA LEU A 842 -8.98 -3.16 -33.03
C LEU A 842 -8.87 -1.77 -32.46
N ASP A 843 -10.00 -1.10 -32.37
CA ASP A 843 -10.08 0.22 -31.77
C ASP A 843 -11.23 0.25 -30.78
N VAL A 844 -10.90 0.58 -29.54
CA VAL A 844 -11.81 0.68 -28.41
C VAL A 844 -11.93 2.16 -28.06
N HIS A 845 -13.11 2.71 -28.28
CA HIS A 845 -13.41 4.12 -28.07
C HIS A 845 -14.37 4.24 -26.89
N GLU A 846 -13.96 4.89 -25.81
CA GLU A 846 -14.88 5.34 -24.76
C GLU A 846 -15.26 6.80 -24.97
N SER A 847 -16.54 7.09 -25.18
CA SER A 847 -17.03 8.46 -25.11
C SER A 847 -17.33 8.83 -23.65
N SER A 848 -16.96 10.04 -23.28
CA SER A 848 -17.37 10.80 -22.10
C SER A 848 -16.85 10.31 -20.74
N GLY A 849 -15.91 9.36 -20.66
CA GLY A 849 -15.40 8.82 -19.39
C GLY A 849 -14.49 9.73 -18.53
N TYR A 850 -13.67 9.14 -17.63
CA TYR A 850 -12.53 9.76 -16.89
C TYR A 850 -11.12 9.32 -17.34
N LEU A 851 -10.18 10.25 -17.51
CA LEU A 851 -8.79 10.00 -17.92
C LEU A 851 -7.92 10.93 -17.08
N MET A 852 -6.69 10.49 -16.81
CA MET A 852 -5.66 11.32 -16.19
C MET A 852 -5.23 12.51 -17.07
N PHE A 853 -5.62 12.50 -18.36
CA PHE A 853 -5.43 13.56 -19.34
C PHE A 853 -6.78 14.13 -19.78
N ASN A 854 -7.24 15.21 -19.16
CA ASN A 854 -8.59 15.73 -19.35
C ASN A 854 -8.57 17.12 -20.02
N PRO A 855 -9.20 17.33 -21.20
CA PRO A 855 -9.07 18.59 -21.92
C PRO A 855 -9.90 19.77 -21.37
N SER A 856 -9.32 20.97 -21.59
CA SER A 856 -9.83 22.36 -21.64
C SER A 856 -10.18 23.11 -20.34
N ASN A 857 -9.66 24.36 -20.25
CA ASN A 857 -10.00 25.43 -19.30
C ASN A 857 -11.41 26.04 -19.52
N ASN A 858 -12.12 25.60 -20.56
CA ASN A 858 -13.50 25.97 -20.86
C ASN A 858 -14.27 24.70 -21.27
N PRO A 859 -14.40 23.71 -20.37
CA PRO A 859 -14.94 22.42 -20.75
C PRO A 859 -16.42 22.61 -21.13
N GLU A 860 -16.82 22.09 -22.29
CA GLU A 860 -18.21 21.67 -22.45
C GLU A 860 -18.58 20.78 -21.25
N THR A 861 -19.87 20.71 -20.89
CA THR A 861 -20.35 19.80 -19.83
C THR A 861 -19.65 18.45 -19.95
N LEU A 862 -19.24 17.85 -18.81
CA LEU A 862 -18.44 16.60 -18.72
C LEU A 862 -18.83 15.49 -19.72
N THR A 863 -20.06 15.51 -20.23
CA THR A 863 -20.71 14.62 -21.18
C THR A 863 -20.24 14.65 -22.65
N ASN A 864 -19.35 15.55 -23.10
CA ASN A 864 -19.02 15.72 -24.54
C ASN A 864 -17.56 15.37 -24.94
N LYS A 865 -16.88 14.47 -24.22
CA LYS A 865 -15.44 14.22 -24.43
C LYS A 865 -15.20 12.90 -25.15
N SER A 866 -14.50 12.86 -26.28
CA SER A 866 -14.23 11.59 -27.00
C SER A 866 -12.82 11.08 -26.73
N ARG A 867 -12.65 9.75 -26.66
CA ARG A 867 -11.37 9.10 -26.34
C ARG A 867 -11.17 7.87 -27.15
N ARG A 868 -9.94 7.58 -27.49
CA ARG A 868 -9.67 6.44 -28.34
C ARG A 868 -8.50 5.64 -27.78
N HIS A 869 -8.67 4.34 -27.77
CA HIS A 869 -7.65 3.40 -27.41
C HIS A 869 -7.54 2.39 -28.55
N THR A 870 -6.40 2.40 -29.24
CA THR A 870 -6.19 1.54 -30.40
C THR A 870 -5.23 0.42 -30.04
N VAL A 871 -5.61 -0.82 -30.35
CA VAL A 871 -4.83 -2.04 -30.12
C VAL A 871 -4.70 -2.81 -31.43
N ASP A 872 -3.48 -3.11 -31.85
CA ASP A 872 -3.25 -3.97 -33.00
C ASP A 872 -3.64 -5.41 -32.67
N ALA A 873 -4.75 -5.89 -33.24
CA ALA A 873 -5.37 -7.17 -32.88
C ALA A 873 -5.05 -8.31 -33.85
N ASN A 874 -4.07 -9.14 -33.48
CA ASN A 874 -3.92 -10.46 -34.09
C ASN A 874 -5.07 -11.39 -33.61
N THR A 875 -5.33 -12.45 -34.37
CA THR A 875 -6.40 -13.42 -34.06
C THR A 875 -6.32 -13.91 -32.61
N ALA A 876 -7.42 -13.79 -31.85
CA ALA A 876 -7.57 -14.21 -30.45
C ALA A 876 -6.76 -13.40 -29.42
N GLN A 877 -6.58 -12.10 -29.64
CA GLN A 877 -5.98 -11.22 -28.63
C GLN A 877 -6.93 -10.96 -27.45
N GLN A 878 -6.31 -10.82 -26.28
CA GLN A 878 -6.95 -10.42 -25.04
C GLN A 878 -6.45 -9.04 -24.60
N PHE A 879 -7.34 -8.24 -24.04
CA PHE A 879 -6.99 -7.00 -23.35
C PHE A 879 -7.99 -6.76 -22.23
N ILE A 880 -7.62 -5.92 -21.27
CA ILE A 880 -8.46 -5.63 -20.11
C ILE A 880 -8.96 -4.21 -20.23
N ILE A 881 -10.27 -4.00 -20.05
CA ILE A 881 -10.83 -2.65 -19.94
C ILE A 881 -11.54 -2.42 -18.62
N VAL A 882 -11.54 -1.17 -18.19
CA VAL A 882 -12.21 -0.70 -16.98
C VAL A 882 -13.06 0.50 -17.37
N PRO A 883 -14.37 0.31 -17.64
CA PRO A 883 -15.27 1.42 -17.92
C PRO A 883 -15.20 2.45 -16.82
N THR A 884 -15.20 3.72 -17.22
CA THR A 884 -15.11 4.83 -16.27
C THR A 884 -16.48 5.50 -16.04
N GLU A 885 -17.56 4.82 -16.41
CA GLU A 885 -18.94 5.25 -16.15
C GLU A 885 -19.26 5.24 -14.65
N TYR A 886 -19.07 6.38 -13.99
CA TYR A 886 -19.29 6.54 -12.56
C TYR A 886 -19.78 7.96 -12.21
N ALA A 887 -20.37 8.12 -11.02
CA ALA A 887 -20.81 9.41 -10.45
C ALA A 887 -21.73 10.27 -11.36
N GLY A 888 -22.60 9.62 -12.15
CA GLY A 888 -23.63 10.31 -12.97
C GLY A 888 -23.18 10.71 -14.37
N ILE A 889 -21.99 10.28 -14.80
CA ILE A 889 -21.58 10.31 -16.21
C ILE A 889 -22.11 9.07 -16.92
N SER A 890 -22.57 9.23 -18.15
CA SER A 890 -22.91 8.12 -19.06
C SER A 890 -21.83 8.05 -20.13
N THR A 891 -21.24 6.86 -20.32
CA THR A 891 -20.18 6.63 -21.30
C THR A 891 -20.63 5.58 -22.29
N ASP A 892 -20.22 5.69 -23.55
CA ASP A 892 -20.41 4.61 -24.52
C ASP A 892 -19.05 4.03 -24.91
N ILE A 893 -18.88 2.72 -24.73
CA ILE A 893 -17.69 2.01 -25.19
C ILE A 893 -18.00 1.37 -26.54
N THR A 894 -17.38 1.89 -27.59
CA THR A 894 -17.52 1.43 -28.96
C THR A 894 -16.28 0.65 -29.38
N LEU A 895 -16.47 -0.55 -29.89
CA LEU A 895 -15.44 -1.39 -30.46
C LEU A 895 -15.56 -1.39 -31.98
N SER A 896 -14.54 -0.88 -32.67
CA SER A 896 -14.41 -0.84 -34.12
C SER A 896 -13.30 -1.78 -34.55
N VAL A 897 -13.57 -2.65 -35.52
CA VAL A 897 -12.59 -3.56 -36.10
C VAL A 897 -12.25 -3.10 -37.51
N TYR A 898 -10.97 -2.98 -37.80
CA TYR A 898 -10.43 -2.60 -39.10
C TYR A 898 -9.72 -3.80 -39.74
N ASN A 899 -9.80 -3.92 -41.05
CA ASN A 899 -8.98 -4.88 -41.80
C ASN A 899 -7.56 -4.33 -42.02
N SER A 900 -6.71 -5.10 -42.71
CA SER A 900 -5.35 -4.67 -43.05
C SER A 900 -5.26 -3.48 -44.04
N THR A 901 -6.39 -3.02 -44.59
CA THR A 901 -6.47 -1.81 -45.43
C THR A 901 -7.07 -0.62 -44.67
N GLU A 902 -7.20 -0.73 -43.34
CA GLU A 902 -7.79 0.28 -42.44
C GLU A 902 -9.27 0.59 -42.71
N ASP A 903 -9.98 -0.26 -43.46
CA ASP A 903 -11.43 -0.13 -43.63
C ASP A 903 -12.14 -0.71 -42.40
N THR A 904 -13.13 0.01 -41.87
CA THR A 904 -13.99 -0.48 -40.79
C THR A 904 -14.77 -1.71 -41.27
N VAL A 905 -14.41 -2.87 -40.73
CA VAL A 905 -15.06 -4.15 -40.99
C VAL A 905 -16.35 -4.26 -40.20
N ALA A 906 -16.30 -3.97 -38.90
CA ALA A 906 -17.44 -4.09 -37.98
C ALA A 906 -17.32 -3.05 -36.85
N GLN A 907 -18.45 -2.65 -36.27
CA GLN A 907 -18.51 -1.73 -35.14
C GLN A 907 -19.66 -2.11 -34.21
N THR A 908 -19.45 -2.05 -32.89
CA THR A 908 -20.49 -2.28 -31.89
C THR A 908 -20.30 -1.42 -30.66
N THR A 909 -21.38 -1.10 -29.96
CA THR A 909 -21.34 -0.43 -28.65
C THR A 909 -21.61 -1.46 -27.56
N LEU A 910 -20.70 -1.54 -26.59
CA LEU A 910 -20.76 -2.45 -25.46
C LEU A 910 -21.65 -1.84 -24.37
N SER A 911 -22.52 -2.66 -23.77
CA SER A 911 -23.31 -2.23 -22.61
C SER A 911 -22.45 -2.22 -21.35
N ILE A 912 -22.67 -1.23 -20.48
CA ILE A 912 -21.93 -1.02 -19.24
C ILE A 912 -22.89 -1.16 -18.05
N ASN A 913 -22.43 -1.87 -17.03
CA ASN A 913 -23.03 -1.95 -15.70
C ASN A 913 -22.24 -1.03 -14.77
N THR A 914 -22.90 -0.01 -14.24
CA THR A 914 -22.27 1.08 -13.48
C THR A 914 -22.00 0.79 -12.01
N THR A 915 -22.27 -0.44 -11.56
CA THR A 915 -22.03 -0.86 -10.17
C THR A 915 -20.56 -1.15 -9.89
N LEU A 916 -19.99 -0.49 -8.89
CA LEU A 916 -18.66 -0.82 -8.35
C LEU A 916 -18.69 -2.09 -7.47
N VAL A 917 -19.86 -2.47 -6.96
CA VAL A 917 -20.03 -3.63 -6.07
C VAL A 917 -20.04 -4.91 -6.91
N GLU A 918 -19.36 -5.95 -6.43
CA GLU A 918 -19.48 -7.31 -6.96
C GLU A 918 -20.96 -7.71 -6.97
N GLN A 919 -21.54 -7.90 -8.15
CA GLN A 919 -22.86 -8.53 -8.24
C GLN A 919 -22.64 -10.01 -7.97
N GLY A 920 -22.98 -10.44 -6.75
CA GLY A 920 -22.82 -11.81 -6.27
C GLY A 920 -23.20 -12.81 -7.36
N ASP A 921 -22.26 -13.71 -7.66
CA ASP A 921 -22.30 -14.78 -8.66
C ASP A 921 -23.48 -14.69 -9.63
N ILE A 922 -23.43 -13.76 -10.59
CA ILE A 922 -24.21 -13.96 -11.83
C ILE A 922 -23.66 -15.25 -12.43
N PRO A 923 -24.42 -16.36 -12.48
CA PRO A 923 -23.87 -17.63 -12.88
C PRO A 923 -23.38 -17.55 -14.33
N GLY A 924 -22.05 -17.51 -14.52
CA GLY A 924 -21.40 -17.68 -15.83
C GLY A 924 -20.43 -16.59 -16.33
N ASN A 925 -20.28 -15.42 -15.70
CA ASN A 925 -19.47 -14.33 -16.29
C ASN A 925 -18.18 -13.95 -15.55
N ALA A 926 -18.17 -13.99 -14.22
CA ALA A 926 -16.95 -13.74 -13.45
C ALA A 926 -16.18 -15.06 -13.27
N GLN A 927 -14.93 -15.12 -13.74
CA GLN A 927 -14.05 -16.28 -13.52
C GLN A 927 -12.82 -15.83 -12.73
N THR A 928 -12.23 -16.76 -11.98
CA THR A 928 -10.95 -16.54 -11.30
C THR A 928 -9.91 -16.08 -12.30
N TYR A 929 -9.27 -14.95 -12.01
CA TYR A 929 -8.28 -14.32 -12.86
C TYR A 929 -7.15 -13.75 -12.00
N ILE A 930 -6.08 -14.51 -11.88
CA ILE A 930 -4.84 -14.10 -11.20
C ILE A 930 -3.86 -13.67 -12.28
N ASN A 931 -3.56 -12.37 -12.33
CA ASN A 931 -2.60 -11.79 -13.27
C ASN A 931 -1.71 -10.78 -12.54
N ASP A 932 -0.48 -11.18 -12.22
CA ASP A 932 0.50 -10.35 -11.50
C ASP A 932 0.84 -9.06 -12.25
N THR A 933 0.83 -9.08 -13.59
CA THR A 933 1.05 -7.89 -14.42
C THR A 933 -0.09 -6.90 -14.25
N LEU A 934 -1.34 -7.38 -14.25
CA LEU A 934 -2.50 -6.54 -13.96
C LEU A 934 -2.41 -5.96 -12.54
N LYS A 935 -2.14 -6.79 -11.54
CA LYS A 935 -1.99 -6.34 -10.15
C LYS A 935 -0.92 -5.26 -10.01
N THR A 936 0.25 -5.47 -10.62
CA THR A 936 1.35 -4.49 -10.62
C THR A 936 0.96 -3.17 -11.29
N ARG A 937 0.27 -3.23 -12.45
CA ARG A 937 -0.24 -2.03 -13.14
C ARG A 937 -1.31 -1.32 -12.32
N VAL A 938 -2.22 -2.05 -11.70
CA VAL A 938 -3.28 -1.48 -10.84
C VAL A 938 -2.68 -0.79 -9.63
N ASN A 939 -1.71 -1.39 -8.94
CA ASN A 939 -1.00 -0.74 -7.83
C ASN A 939 -0.33 0.58 -8.25
N SER A 940 0.22 0.60 -9.47
CA SER A 940 0.82 1.81 -10.06
C SER A 940 -0.24 2.88 -10.36
N ILE A 941 -1.39 2.48 -10.91
CA ILE A 941 -2.53 3.38 -11.18
C ILE A 941 -3.08 3.96 -9.87
N VAL A 942 -3.27 3.15 -8.83
CA VAL A 942 -3.72 3.60 -7.49
C VAL A 942 -2.74 4.66 -6.95
N SER A 943 -1.44 4.36 -6.97
CA SER A 943 -0.42 5.31 -6.52
C SER A 943 -0.50 6.66 -7.26
N VAL A 944 -0.69 6.63 -8.58
CA VAL A 944 -0.84 7.86 -9.39
C VAL A 944 -2.16 8.59 -9.08
N ALA A 945 -3.27 7.86 -8.91
CA ALA A 945 -4.58 8.44 -8.60
C ALA A 945 -4.61 9.10 -7.22
N ASP A 946 -4.02 8.47 -6.20
CA ASP A 946 -3.93 9.00 -4.84
C ASP A 946 -3.09 10.27 -4.77
N HIS A 947 -1.96 10.29 -5.47
CA HIS A 947 -1.11 11.48 -5.55
C HIS A 947 -1.81 12.62 -6.28
N LEU A 948 -2.55 12.32 -7.35
CA LEU A 948 -3.36 13.31 -8.03
C LEU A 948 -4.48 13.86 -7.13
N PHE A 949 -5.10 13.00 -6.31
CA PHE A 949 -6.10 13.41 -5.32
C PHE A 949 -5.51 14.32 -4.26
N ALA A 950 -4.36 13.96 -3.69
CA ALA A 950 -3.65 14.78 -2.71
C ALA A 950 -3.15 16.11 -3.29
N ALA A 951 -2.75 16.14 -4.56
CA ALA A 951 -2.30 17.38 -5.20
C ALA A 951 -3.44 18.40 -5.46
N LEU A 952 -4.70 17.94 -5.50
CA LEU A 952 -5.86 18.75 -5.87
C LEU A 952 -6.80 19.09 -4.71
N ASN A 953 -6.84 18.25 -3.67
CA ASN A 953 -7.69 18.41 -2.49
C ASN A 953 -6.88 18.88 -1.31
#